data_AF-A0A6G6WN33-F1
#
_entry.id   AF-A0A6G6WN33-F1
#
_cell.length_a   1.000
_cell.length_b   1.000
_cell.length_c   1.000
_cell.angle_alpha   90.00
_cell.angle_beta   90.00
_cell.angle_gamma   90.00
#
_symmetry.space_group_name_H-M   'P 1'
#
loop_
_entity.id
_entity.type
_entity.pdbx_description
1 polymer ?
#
loop_
_entity_poly.entity_id
_entity_poly.type
_entity_poly.pdbx_seq_one_letter_code
_entity_poly.pdbx_strand_id
1 'polypeptide(L)'
;MYREFLRAAARAAKLTKAEVLTPGILRFTFEYAAPPNVARQRRKLRELMGSDRFQFFRLPPGEDPLIYVLQFPGVIRQQSSSFLFDVAQHLVDDFDLASCVPDVDPAWIPDDELMRPAPESVGDIFWELCKSHAEAPRQQRWAITAMRADQAWAAFGTKGEGILIGQPDTGVADHRELDTALDLAKGKDILKGSGPPIDPLSSSMSNPGHGTGTSSVAISRASLSIVGSAPGATLVPVRCINNVIIGAGGAVASAIDHARLNGCHIITMSLGGPIEGSDLKRAIARAVNGGMIVLAAAGNCVPFVVYPGWDRNVIAVAGVNIKDKKWRGSSHGSKVDVSAPAENVYIARRNKPSDTNKALVEPGQGTSFAVALTAGAAALWLARHGVQTVRDEATRRNTTVHELFRAAVRKTARKPPGWPASSMGTGIVDAFDLLNLSLTAIPAVAPAAEANPGAGILKAAGDHRRFVAEAGYLAADDIQRRIPERAGALESAIPPRPSQALADALGRKAKAPSAPVAARYAARSPRTSFVGARTPETSLAAGAEAAASPEVAVTRMVAEAGTRRTLDRIERALEFRTSRAAATEAAAGARREFMTGAEEVIATLAGGEPAKGRSAAMLRAATEAIVRLTDRPALRIVGGMIDPQDPQLEDWAGYLGPARRALKPVFDAVGRIDVKTAQGHVHVGTGTVIGKGLVLTNRHVIDVFAEPMPVASGRQRFLLSREVSICFDEAAVDDTRRFAIKSIVTAGRSRIGPFVDLTKLDVAIVEVETTNTAGTALPAAAGHAPMRTGAGPQSNLIVTGYPAPPPREAAIDPDTGKVSTAIWDRFFELFGDEYGVKYVCPGRILNERGSVVGDAAGWAFTHDATTLGGCSGSPILSLRSPYGVGGLHFGGEVLRQNLAHDLATVYEEAGDNPRLIDRTALAAFFRSGRKTAPRRKKPAPKKKAAGRRR
;
A
#
# COMPACT_ATOMS: atom_id res chain seq x y z
N MET A 1 23.91 14.04 -2.00
CA MET A 1 22.75 13.41 -1.35
C MET A 1 22.97 11.92 -1.06
N TYR A 2 23.08 11.03 -2.05
CA TYR A 2 23.20 9.57 -1.81
C TYR A 2 24.41 9.18 -0.92
N ARG A 3 25.57 9.84 -1.06
CA ARG A 3 26.74 9.59 -0.20
C ARG A 3 26.44 9.85 1.28
N GLU A 4 25.71 10.91 1.59
CA GLU A 4 25.29 11.21 2.96
C GLU A 4 24.33 10.15 3.48
N PHE A 5 23.40 9.68 2.64
CA PHE A 5 22.47 8.60 2.95
C PHE A 5 23.19 7.30 3.29
N LEU A 6 24.14 6.85 2.45
CA LEU A 6 24.91 5.63 2.72
C LEU A 6 25.79 5.74 3.97
N ARG A 7 26.36 6.93 4.23
CA ARG A 7 27.08 7.21 5.49
C ARG A 7 26.16 7.12 6.70
N ALA A 8 24.93 7.65 6.60
CA ALA A 8 23.94 7.56 7.67
C ALA A 8 23.49 6.11 7.90
N ALA A 9 23.26 5.36 6.83
CA ALA A 9 22.96 3.93 6.88
C ALA A 9 24.07 3.15 7.59
N ALA A 10 25.34 3.37 7.23
CA ALA A 10 26.46 2.72 7.89
C ALA A 10 26.54 3.08 9.40
N ARG A 11 26.36 4.36 9.76
CA ARG A 11 26.31 4.76 11.18
C ARG A 11 25.15 4.11 11.94
N ALA A 12 24.01 3.94 11.29
CA ALA A 12 22.81 3.34 11.87
C ALA A 12 22.88 1.80 11.97
N ALA A 13 23.69 1.16 11.14
CA ALA A 13 23.79 -0.28 11.05
C ALA A 13 24.32 -0.91 12.33
N LYS A 14 23.75 -2.05 12.72
CA LYS A 14 24.21 -2.91 13.82
C LYS A 14 25.46 -3.67 13.39
N LEU A 15 26.39 -3.86 14.34
CA LEU A 15 27.55 -4.71 14.15
C LEU A 15 27.13 -6.18 14.27
N THR A 16 27.16 -6.91 13.16
CA THR A 16 26.96 -8.36 13.14
C THR A 16 27.80 -8.98 12.04
N LYS A 17 28.31 -10.19 12.29
CA LYS A 17 29.02 -11.01 11.29
C LYS A 17 28.07 -11.94 10.52
N ALA A 18 26.84 -12.12 10.99
CA ALA A 18 25.88 -13.01 10.35
C ALA A 18 25.35 -12.39 9.05
N GLU A 19 25.64 -13.01 7.92
CA GLU A 19 25.20 -12.61 6.58
C GLU A 19 23.78 -13.15 6.32
N VAL A 20 22.81 -12.66 7.09
CA VAL A 20 21.41 -13.06 6.99
C VAL A 20 20.61 -12.09 6.15
N LEU A 21 19.67 -12.61 5.36
CA LEU A 21 18.82 -11.83 4.47
C LEU A 21 17.49 -11.48 5.15
N THR A 22 17.56 -10.85 6.32
CA THR A 22 16.35 -10.45 7.05
C THR A 22 15.52 -9.47 6.20
N PRO A 23 14.18 -9.63 6.14
CA PRO A 23 13.30 -8.76 5.36
C PRO A 23 13.27 -7.33 5.90
N GLY A 24 12.95 -6.36 5.03
CA GLY A 24 12.77 -4.95 5.41
C GLY A 24 14.05 -4.21 5.80
N ILE A 25 15.23 -4.81 5.59
CA ILE A 25 16.53 -4.17 5.81
C ILE A 25 16.97 -3.44 4.54
N LEU A 26 17.54 -2.24 4.70
CA LEU A 26 18.15 -1.50 3.59
C LEU A 26 19.30 -2.31 2.95
N ARG A 27 19.14 -2.61 1.66
CA ARG A 27 20.03 -3.50 0.91
C ARG A 27 20.09 -3.13 -0.56
N PHE A 28 21.23 -3.43 -1.18
CA PHE A 28 21.47 -3.31 -2.61
C PHE A 28 22.18 -4.58 -3.11
N THR A 29 21.70 -5.14 -4.21
CA THR A 29 22.35 -6.26 -4.91
C THR A 29 23.19 -5.71 -6.06
N PHE A 30 24.49 -5.93 -6.01
CA PHE A 30 25.47 -5.55 -7.01
C PHE A 30 25.65 -6.69 -7.99
N GLU A 31 25.58 -6.37 -9.28
CA GLU A 31 25.95 -7.27 -10.35
C GLU A 31 27.15 -6.73 -11.09
N TYR A 32 28.24 -7.49 -11.11
CA TYR A 32 29.44 -7.16 -11.86
C TYR A 32 29.45 -7.80 -13.25
N ALA A 33 30.07 -7.12 -14.22
CA ALA A 33 30.28 -7.70 -15.56
C ALA A 33 31.34 -8.82 -15.56
N ALA A 34 32.30 -8.76 -14.61
CA ALA A 34 33.33 -9.77 -14.38
C ALA A 34 33.63 -9.88 -12.87
N PRO A 35 34.20 -11.00 -12.39
CA PRO A 35 34.47 -11.18 -10.96
C PRO A 35 35.33 -10.03 -10.39
N PRO A 36 34.87 -9.32 -9.34
CA PRO A 36 35.57 -8.15 -8.83
C PRO A 36 36.72 -8.53 -7.89
N ASN A 37 37.70 -7.63 -7.74
CA ASN A 37 38.62 -7.68 -6.59
C ASN A 37 37.88 -7.22 -5.32
N VAL A 38 37.39 -8.18 -4.53
CA VAL A 38 36.55 -7.93 -3.34
C VAL A 38 37.23 -7.01 -2.32
N ALA A 39 38.55 -7.16 -2.10
CA ALA A 39 39.28 -6.31 -1.16
C ALA A 39 39.31 -4.84 -1.61
N ARG A 40 39.48 -4.60 -2.92
CA ARG A 40 39.39 -3.26 -3.52
C ARG A 40 37.98 -2.69 -3.38
N GLN A 41 36.93 -3.48 -3.66
CA GLN A 41 35.55 -3.00 -3.54
C GLN A 41 35.17 -2.66 -2.11
N ARG A 42 35.56 -3.50 -1.13
CA ARG A 42 35.38 -3.20 0.30
C ARG A 42 36.09 -1.92 0.74
N ARG A 43 37.28 -1.62 0.19
CA ARG A 43 37.99 -0.36 0.46
C ARG A 43 37.22 0.85 -0.09
N LYS A 44 36.75 0.79 -1.33
CA LYS A 44 35.91 1.86 -1.93
C LYS A 44 34.62 2.09 -1.14
N LEU A 45 33.95 1.03 -0.69
CA LEU A 45 32.76 1.12 0.17
C LEU A 45 33.08 1.82 1.50
N ARG A 46 34.20 1.47 2.15
CA ARG A 46 34.65 2.15 3.38
C ARG A 46 34.94 3.63 3.16
N GLU A 47 35.58 4.00 2.07
CA GLU A 47 35.84 5.40 1.71
C GLU A 47 34.53 6.18 1.45
N LEU A 48 33.60 5.57 0.72
CA LEU A 48 32.28 6.15 0.45
C LEU A 48 31.49 6.40 1.75
N MET A 49 31.46 5.40 2.63
CA MET A 49 30.67 5.39 3.86
C MET A 49 31.37 6.02 5.06
N GLY A 50 32.68 6.25 4.99
CA GLY A 50 33.49 6.68 6.13
C GLY A 50 33.40 5.74 7.35
N SER A 51 33.11 4.46 7.11
CA SER A 51 32.77 3.46 8.13
C SER A 51 32.88 2.05 7.55
N ASP A 52 33.13 1.05 8.39
CA ASP A 52 33.12 -0.39 8.07
C ASP A 52 31.82 -1.09 8.51
N ARG A 53 30.86 -0.32 9.03
CA ARG A 53 29.56 -0.82 9.53
C ARG A 53 28.59 -1.11 8.38
N PHE A 54 28.93 -2.09 7.57
CA PHE A 54 28.10 -2.66 6.51
C PHE A 54 28.52 -4.10 6.28
N GLN A 55 27.66 -4.87 5.62
CA GLN A 55 28.01 -6.20 5.14
C GLN A 55 28.09 -6.20 3.61
N PHE A 56 29.08 -6.92 3.08
CA PHE A 56 29.32 -7.01 1.64
C PHE A 56 29.75 -8.43 1.26
N PHE A 57 28.83 -9.25 0.80
CA PHE A 57 29.04 -10.69 0.63
C PHE A 57 28.45 -11.22 -0.66
N ARG A 58 28.91 -12.40 -1.07
CA ARG A 58 28.49 -13.03 -2.33
C ARG A 58 27.11 -13.66 -2.18
N LEU A 59 26.29 -13.59 -3.23
CA LEU A 59 24.94 -14.14 -3.24
C LEU A 59 24.69 -15.02 -4.48
N PRO A 60 24.27 -16.28 -4.33
CA PRO A 60 24.28 -17.05 -3.09
C PRO A 60 25.71 -17.28 -2.61
N PRO A 61 25.92 -17.50 -1.30
CA PRO A 61 27.25 -17.74 -0.75
C PRO A 61 27.98 -18.87 -1.50
N GLY A 62 29.11 -18.55 -2.14
CA GLY A 62 29.97 -19.52 -2.84
C GLY A 62 29.60 -19.84 -4.30
N GLU A 63 28.41 -19.46 -4.79
CA GLU A 63 27.89 -19.95 -6.08
C GLU A 63 28.08 -18.97 -7.23
N ASP A 64 27.68 -17.69 -7.10
CA ASP A 64 27.71 -16.75 -8.23
C ASP A 64 28.80 -15.69 -8.10
N PRO A 65 29.89 -15.73 -8.90
CA PRO A 65 31.04 -14.85 -8.66
C PRO A 65 30.78 -13.39 -9.07
N LEU A 66 29.61 -13.10 -9.65
CA LEU A 66 29.25 -11.77 -10.14
C LEU A 66 28.28 -11.02 -9.24
N ILE A 67 27.62 -11.71 -8.29
CA ILE A 67 26.55 -11.13 -7.49
C ILE A 67 26.99 -10.95 -6.05
N TYR A 68 26.91 -9.71 -5.56
CA TYR A 68 27.24 -9.34 -4.19
C TYR A 68 26.11 -8.53 -3.57
N VAL A 69 25.87 -8.74 -2.28
CA VAL A 69 24.89 -8.00 -1.50
C VAL A 69 25.63 -6.99 -0.62
N LEU A 70 25.31 -5.72 -0.79
CA LEU A 70 25.59 -4.67 0.17
C LEU A 70 24.37 -4.50 1.09
N GLN A 71 24.54 -4.72 2.39
CA GLN A 71 23.46 -4.51 3.36
C GLN A 71 23.88 -3.77 4.61
N PHE A 72 22.90 -3.13 5.25
CA PHE A 72 23.06 -2.36 6.48
C PHE A 72 22.26 -3.02 7.61
N PRO A 73 22.84 -4.00 8.34
CA PRO A 73 22.09 -4.79 9.31
C PRO A 73 21.34 -3.94 10.34
N GLY A 74 20.06 -4.23 10.56
CA GLY A 74 19.22 -3.50 11.51
C GLY A 74 18.79 -2.10 11.07
N VAL A 75 19.18 -1.64 9.88
CA VAL A 75 18.64 -0.42 9.28
C VAL A 75 17.37 -0.77 8.51
N ILE A 76 16.24 -0.35 9.04
CA ILE A 76 14.94 -0.54 8.39
C ILE A 76 14.89 0.31 7.12
N ARG A 77 14.44 -0.29 6.01
CA ARG A 77 14.15 0.40 4.76
C ARG A 77 12.91 1.27 4.94
N GLN A 78 13.06 2.59 4.74
CA GLN A 78 11.96 3.56 4.88
C GLN A 78 11.88 4.57 3.72
N GLN A 79 12.80 4.47 2.77
CA GLN A 79 12.92 5.39 1.64
C GLN A 79 11.97 5.00 0.52
N SER A 80 11.60 5.98 -0.30
CA SER A 80 10.83 5.71 -1.53
C SER A 80 11.62 4.86 -2.51
N SER A 81 10.92 4.03 -3.30
CA SER A 81 11.54 3.20 -4.33
C SER A 81 12.30 4.04 -5.36
N SER A 82 11.74 5.18 -5.80
CA SER A 82 12.43 6.11 -6.71
C SER A 82 13.76 6.61 -6.16
N PHE A 83 13.83 6.98 -4.88
CA PHE A 83 15.09 7.39 -4.26
C PHE A 83 16.09 6.24 -4.19
N LEU A 84 15.64 5.03 -3.85
CA LEU A 84 16.52 3.87 -3.79
C LEU A 84 17.06 3.47 -5.17
N PHE A 85 16.27 3.59 -6.24
CA PHE A 85 16.76 3.42 -7.61
C PHE A 85 17.78 4.50 -7.99
N ASP A 86 17.58 5.77 -7.62
CA ASP A 86 18.62 6.81 -7.81
C ASP A 86 19.93 6.47 -7.09
N VAL A 87 19.85 6.01 -5.84
CA VAL A 87 21.04 5.55 -5.09
C VAL A 87 21.70 4.38 -5.81
N ALA A 88 20.92 3.43 -6.32
CA ALA A 88 21.43 2.27 -7.05
C ALA A 88 22.14 2.68 -8.34
N GLN A 89 21.63 3.65 -9.10
CA GLN A 89 22.29 4.13 -10.32
C GLN A 89 23.61 4.82 -10.01
N HIS A 90 23.70 5.59 -8.92
CA HIS A 90 25.00 6.13 -8.47
C HIS A 90 25.99 5.03 -8.05
N LEU A 91 25.51 3.95 -7.42
CA LEU A 91 26.34 2.80 -7.08
C LEU A 91 26.82 2.05 -8.33
N VAL A 92 26.00 1.97 -9.39
CA VAL A 92 26.43 1.42 -10.68
C VAL A 92 27.64 2.17 -11.22
N ASP A 93 27.56 3.50 -11.27
CA ASP A 93 28.63 4.34 -11.81
C ASP A 93 29.88 4.32 -10.92
N ASP A 94 29.71 4.46 -9.59
CA ASP A 94 30.83 4.50 -8.64
C ASP A 94 31.60 3.16 -8.58
N PHE A 95 30.95 2.02 -8.85
CA PHE A 95 31.52 0.68 -8.67
C PHE A 95 31.71 -0.11 -9.96
N ASP A 96 31.41 0.48 -11.12
CA ASP A 96 31.53 -0.16 -12.45
C ASP A 96 30.70 -1.46 -12.51
N LEU A 97 29.43 -1.35 -12.11
CA LEU A 97 28.50 -2.47 -12.06
C LEU A 97 27.78 -2.63 -13.41
N ALA A 98 27.41 -3.86 -13.75
CA ALA A 98 26.48 -4.12 -14.85
C ALA A 98 25.04 -3.72 -14.47
N SER A 99 24.66 -3.94 -13.21
CA SER A 99 23.41 -3.45 -12.63
C SER A 99 23.52 -3.37 -11.10
N CYS A 100 22.63 -2.59 -10.48
CA CYS A 100 22.44 -2.56 -9.04
C CYS A 100 20.94 -2.53 -8.75
N VAL A 101 20.45 -3.49 -7.97
CA VAL A 101 19.02 -3.60 -7.63
C VAL A 101 18.85 -3.28 -6.15
N PRO A 102 18.14 -2.18 -5.80
CA PRO A 102 17.78 -1.93 -4.41
C PRO A 102 16.70 -2.92 -3.96
N ASP A 103 16.76 -3.32 -2.70
CA ASP A 103 15.61 -3.93 -2.04
C ASP A 103 14.55 -2.83 -1.87
N VAL A 104 13.38 -3.01 -2.46
CA VAL A 104 12.25 -2.06 -2.39
C VAL A 104 11.00 -2.81 -2.00
N ASP A 105 10.02 -2.12 -1.41
CA ASP A 105 8.71 -2.73 -1.22
C ASP A 105 7.99 -2.69 -2.55
N PRO A 106 7.43 -3.81 -3.02
CA PRO A 106 6.35 -3.77 -3.96
C PRO A 106 5.10 -3.32 -3.19
N ALA A 107 5.04 -2.02 -3.01
CA ALA A 107 4.02 -1.11 -2.50
C ALA A 107 2.55 -1.25 -2.92
N TRP A 108 2.21 -2.29 -3.65
CA TRP A 108 1.19 -2.23 -4.71
C TRP A 108 0.23 -3.41 -4.74
N ILE A 109 0.52 -4.47 -3.97
CA ILE A 109 -0.36 -5.61 -3.78
C ILE A 109 -0.47 -5.76 -2.27
N PRO A 110 -1.64 -5.49 -1.68
CA PRO A 110 -1.96 -6.07 -0.39
C PRO A 110 -2.19 -7.57 -0.63
N ASP A 111 -1.41 -8.44 -0.02
CA ASP A 111 -1.65 -9.89 -0.09
C ASP A 111 -2.16 -10.37 1.27
N ASP A 112 -3.33 -11.02 1.24
CA ASP A 112 -4.00 -11.60 2.40
C ASP A 112 -4.54 -13.00 2.07
N GLU A 113 -3.77 -13.77 1.27
CA GLU A 113 -4.23 -15.06 0.74
C GLU A 113 -4.48 -16.12 1.84
N LEU A 114 -4.01 -15.90 3.09
CA LEU A 114 -4.16 -16.90 4.16
C LEU A 114 -4.67 -16.46 5.54
N MET A 115 -5.01 -15.20 5.87
CA MET A 115 -5.57 -14.89 7.20
C MET A 115 -7.12 -14.89 7.30
N ARG A 116 -7.60 -15.12 8.54
CA ARG A 116 -8.99 -14.97 9.08
C ARG A 116 -8.86 -14.32 10.47
N PRO A 117 -9.95 -14.00 11.21
CA PRO A 117 -11.03 -13.05 10.99
C PRO A 117 -10.82 -11.82 11.93
N ALA A 118 -10.43 -10.67 11.41
CA ALA A 118 -10.46 -9.41 12.16
C ALA A 118 -10.59 -8.28 11.11
N PRO A 119 -11.70 -7.52 11.09
CA PRO A 119 -12.10 -6.71 9.94
C PRO A 119 -11.40 -5.34 9.93
N GLU A 120 -10.07 -5.26 9.76
CA GLU A 120 -9.37 -3.98 9.99
C GLU A 120 -8.14 -3.72 9.09
N SER A 121 -8.11 -4.19 7.83
CA SER A 121 -7.06 -3.75 6.87
C SER A 121 -7.54 -3.59 5.41
N VAL A 122 -6.84 -2.77 4.60
CA VAL A 122 -7.21 -2.49 3.20
C VAL A 122 -6.90 -3.68 2.31
N GLY A 123 -6.07 -4.61 2.81
CA GLY A 123 -5.82 -5.87 2.13
C GLY A 123 -7.08 -6.70 1.97
N ASP A 124 -7.98 -6.67 2.96
CA ASP A 124 -9.28 -7.32 2.88
C ASP A 124 -10.12 -6.76 1.73
N ILE A 125 -10.16 -5.44 1.54
CA ILE A 125 -10.96 -4.79 0.48
C ILE A 125 -10.46 -5.18 -0.92
N PHE A 126 -9.14 -5.18 -1.12
CA PHE A 126 -8.54 -5.51 -2.42
C PHE A 126 -8.64 -7.01 -2.75
N TRP A 127 -8.47 -7.86 -1.74
CA TRP A 127 -8.71 -9.29 -1.86
C TRP A 127 -10.18 -9.57 -2.16
N GLU A 128 -11.15 -8.97 -1.46
CA GLU A 128 -12.58 -9.13 -1.76
C GLU A 128 -12.94 -8.65 -3.19
N LEU A 129 -12.22 -7.67 -3.76
CA LEU A 129 -12.36 -7.27 -5.16
C LEU A 129 -11.85 -8.29 -6.19
N CYS A 130 -11.12 -9.33 -5.80
CA CYS A 130 -10.58 -10.31 -6.75
C CYS A 130 -10.90 -11.77 -6.37
N LYS A 131 -11.14 -12.01 -5.09
CA LYS A 131 -11.61 -13.26 -4.51
C LYS A 131 -12.96 -13.62 -5.13
N SER A 132 -13.17 -14.92 -5.29
CA SER A 132 -14.46 -15.46 -5.67
C SER A 132 -15.33 -15.63 -4.44
N HIS A 133 -16.58 -15.18 -4.52
CA HIS A 133 -17.62 -15.50 -3.55
C HIS A 133 -18.40 -16.77 -3.92
N ALA A 134 -17.94 -17.51 -4.94
CA ALA A 134 -18.53 -18.78 -5.29
C ALA A 134 -18.42 -19.76 -4.12
N GLU A 135 -19.47 -20.54 -3.90
CA GLU A 135 -19.48 -21.58 -2.87
C GLU A 135 -18.36 -22.60 -3.13
N ALA A 136 -17.67 -23.00 -2.06
CA ALA A 136 -16.61 -23.99 -2.18
C ALA A 136 -17.19 -25.34 -2.61
N PRO A 137 -16.51 -26.08 -3.51
CA PRO A 137 -16.99 -27.39 -3.93
C PRO A 137 -17.09 -28.36 -2.74
N ARG A 138 -18.20 -29.08 -2.60
CA ARG A 138 -18.36 -30.10 -1.52
C ARG A 138 -17.31 -31.21 -1.59
N GLN A 139 -16.78 -31.49 -2.79
CA GLN A 139 -15.75 -32.50 -3.00
C GLN A 139 -14.37 -31.90 -2.69
N GLN A 140 -13.78 -32.27 -1.54
CA GLN A 140 -12.49 -31.74 -1.12
C GLN A 140 -11.35 -32.02 -2.11
N ARG A 141 -11.42 -33.14 -2.85
CA ARG A 141 -10.40 -33.59 -3.81
C ARG A 141 -10.66 -33.15 -5.25
N TRP A 142 -11.58 -32.20 -5.49
CA TRP A 142 -11.97 -31.81 -6.85
C TRP A 142 -10.79 -31.38 -7.73
N ALA A 143 -9.79 -30.68 -7.16
CA ALA A 143 -8.62 -30.20 -7.90
C ALA A 143 -7.79 -31.36 -8.47
N ILE A 144 -7.70 -32.46 -7.74
CA ILE A 144 -6.96 -33.67 -8.13
C ILE A 144 -7.66 -34.36 -9.30
N THR A 145 -8.99 -34.49 -9.21
CA THR A 145 -9.81 -35.05 -10.29
C THR A 145 -9.83 -34.14 -11.52
N ALA A 146 -9.88 -32.82 -11.35
CA ALA A 146 -9.84 -31.85 -12.45
C ALA A 146 -8.53 -31.92 -13.26
N MET A 147 -7.43 -32.26 -12.60
CA MET A 147 -6.13 -32.53 -13.22
C MET A 147 -5.92 -33.99 -13.63
N ARG A 148 -6.89 -34.88 -13.38
CA ARG A 148 -6.81 -36.33 -13.63
C ARG A 148 -5.58 -36.99 -12.98
N ALA A 149 -5.12 -36.46 -11.86
CA ALA A 149 -3.96 -37.01 -11.14
C ALA A 149 -4.30 -38.36 -10.49
N ASP A 150 -5.53 -38.51 -9.98
CA ASP A 150 -6.08 -39.78 -9.48
C ASP A 150 -6.08 -40.88 -10.55
N GLN A 151 -6.50 -40.57 -11.76
CA GLN A 151 -6.46 -41.48 -12.91
C GLN A 151 -5.02 -41.84 -13.27
N ALA A 152 -4.10 -40.87 -13.24
CA ALA A 152 -2.69 -41.10 -13.53
C ALA A 152 -2.04 -42.06 -12.51
N TRP A 153 -2.31 -41.90 -11.22
CA TRP A 153 -1.81 -42.81 -10.19
C TRP A 153 -2.31 -44.24 -10.42
N ALA A 154 -3.60 -44.40 -10.75
CA ALA A 154 -4.21 -45.69 -10.99
C ALA A 154 -3.64 -46.38 -12.24
N ALA A 155 -3.43 -45.64 -13.32
CA ALA A 155 -2.99 -46.19 -14.59
C ALA A 155 -1.49 -46.52 -14.64
N PHE A 156 -0.66 -45.73 -13.95
CA PHE A 156 0.80 -45.83 -14.05
C PHE A 156 1.48 -46.36 -12.79
N GLY A 157 0.74 -46.57 -11.70
CA GLY A 157 1.27 -47.17 -10.47
C GLY A 157 2.31 -46.30 -9.75
N THR A 158 2.35 -44.99 -10.00
CA THR A 158 3.25 -44.04 -9.34
C THR A 158 2.49 -42.88 -8.72
N LYS A 159 2.97 -42.43 -7.56
CA LYS A 159 2.47 -41.24 -6.84
C LYS A 159 3.57 -40.21 -6.62
N GLY A 160 4.72 -40.33 -7.30
CA GLY A 160 5.85 -39.40 -7.22
C GLY A 160 6.98 -39.86 -6.31
N GLU A 161 7.05 -41.15 -5.97
CA GLU A 161 8.05 -41.73 -5.09
C GLU A 161 9.48 -41.42 -5.54
N GLY A 162 10.36 -41.11 -4.58
CA GLY A 162 11.77 -40.79 -4.86
C GLY A 162 12.02 -39.39 -5.43
N ILE A 163 10.98 -38.59 -5.70
CA ILE A 163 11.13 -37.23 -6.20
C ILE A 163 11.14 -36.21 -5.06
N LEU A 164 12.17 -35.37 -5.04
CA LEU A 164 12.32 -34.24 -4.12
C LEU A 164 11.82 -32.93 -4.75
N ILE A 165 10.89 -32.26 -4.07
CA ILE A 165 10.34 -30.94 -4.44
C ILE A 165 10.90 -29.91 -3.47
N GLY A 166 11.71 -28.96 -3.94
CA GLY A 166 12.17 -27.82 -3.15
C GLY A 166 11.14 -26.70 -3.17
N GLN A 167 10.81 -26.15 -2.00
CA GLN A 167 9.80 -25.11 -1.86
C GLN A 167 10.35 -23.85 -1.16
N PRO A 168 10.84 -22.86 -1.92
CA PRO A 168 11.05 -21.50 -1.44
C PRO A 168 9.72 -20.81 -1.05
N ASP A 169 9.46 -20.61 0.24
CA ASP A 169 8.18 -20.06 0.74
C ASP A 169 8.33 -19.44 2.15
N THR A 170 7.23 -19.24 2.88
CA THR A 170 7.19 -18.67 4.25
C THR A 170 7.70 -19.62 5.34
N GLY A 171 7.97 -20.87 4.97
CA GLY A 171 8.22 -21.98 5.88
C GLY A 171 7.00 -22.88 6.01
N VAL A 172 7.10 -23.88 6.86
CA VAL A 172 6.00 -24.82 7.15
C VAL A 172 5.66 -24.79 8.63
N ALA A 173 4.37 -24.87 8.92
CA ALA A 173 3.84 -25.05 10.25
C ALA A 173 3.52 -26.54 10.49
N ASP A 174 3.46 -26.96 11.74
CA ASP A 174 3.01 -28.32 12.04
C ASP A 174 1.54 -28.53 11.65
N HIS A 175 1.28 -29.55 10.84
CA HIS A 175 -0.05 -29.87 10.35
C HIS A 175 -0.13 -31.32 9.90
N ARG A 176 -1.22 -32.01 10.27
CA ARG A 176 -1.43 -33.44 10.00
C ARG A 176 -1.30 -33.80 8.52
N GLU A 177 -1.79 -32.94 7.64
CA GLU A 177 -1.72 -33.12 6.18
C GLU A 177 -0.28 -33.15 5.62
N LEU A 178 0.72 -32.70 6.38
CA LEU A 178 2.13 -32.69 5.97
C LEU A 178 2.96 -33.77 6.67
N ASP A 179 2.37 -34.51 7.61
CA ASP A 179 3.09 -35.53 8.38
C ASP A 179 3.70 -36.56 7.42
N THR A 180 4.94 -36.97 7.71
CA THR A 180 5.73 -37.97 6.95
C THR A 180 6.10 -37.59 5.52
N ALA A 181 5.72 -36.40 5.03
CA ALA A 181 5.92 -35.99 3.64
C ALA A 181 6.97 -34.87 3.46
N LEU A 182 7.48 -34.32 4.57
CA LEU A 182 8.51 -33.30 4.61
C LEU A 182 9.89 -33.88 4.94
N ASP A 183 10.93 -33.38 4.27
CA ASP A 183 12.32 -33.56 4.67
C ASP A 183 12.84 -32.27 5.31
N LEU A 184 12.60 -32.16 6.63
CA LEU A 184 13.06 -31.03 7.43
C LEU A 184 14.58 -31.01 7.65
N ALA A 185 15.26 -32.16 7.46
CA ALA A 185 16.71 -32.26 7.63
C ALA A 185 17.46 -31.56 6.48
N LYS A 186 16.91 -31.63 5.26
CA LYS A 186 17.38 -30.84 4.11
C LYS A 186 16.81 -29.42 4.07
N GLY A 187 15.76 -29.15 4.84
CA GLY A 187 15.13 -27.84 4.92
C GLY A 187 16.00 -26.78 5.59
N LYS A 188 15.73 -25.49 5.33
CA LYS A 188 16.50 -24.37 5.92
C LYS A 188 15.71 -23.07 6.03
N ASP A 189 15.94 -22.34 7.12
CA ASP A 189 15.54 -20.93 7.25
C ASP A 189 16.64 -19.99 6.74
N ILE A 190 16.45 -19.45 5.54
CA ILE A 190 17.37 -18.47 4.90
C ILE A 190 17.31 -17.12 5.63
N LEU A 191 16.16 -16.75 6.19
CA LEU A 191 15.98 -15.46 6.86
C LEU A 191 16.72 -15.39 8.20
N LYS A 192 16.91 -16.53 8.86
CA LYS A 192 17.74 -16.69 10.07
C LYS A 192 19.15 -17.18 9.78
N GLY A 193 19.44 -17.58 8.53
CA GLY A 193 20.73 -18.13 8.09
C GLY A 193 20.99 -19.58 8.52
N SER A 194 20.20 -20.13 9.45
CA SER A 194 20.31 -21.49 9.97
C SER A 194 19.01 -21.93 10.64
N GLY A 195 18.89 -23.23 10.92
CA GLY A 195 17.75 -23.80 11.64
C GLY A 195 16.63 -24.30 10.72
N PRO A 196 15.63 -24.97 11.31
CA PRO A 196 14.55 -25.59 10.57
C PRO A 196 13.67 -24.51 9.89
N PRO A 197 13.07 -24.82 8.72
CA PRO A 197 12.27 -23.89 7.91
C PRO A 197 10.85 -23.69 8.49
N ILE A 198 10.76 -23.38 9.78
CA ILE A 198 9.48 -23.26 10.49
C ILE A 198 8.86 -21.89 10.21
N ASP A 199 7.60 -21.89 9.79
CA ASP A 199 6.79 -20.69 9.73
C ASP A 199 6.46 -20.24 11.16
N PRO A 200 6.86 -19.02 11.57
CA PRO A 200 6.61 -18.55 12.93
C PRO A 200 5.14 -18.16 13.18
N LEU A 201 4.30 -18.11 12.14
CA LEU A 201 2.90 -17.71 12.19
C LEU A 201 2.71 -16.31 12.84
N SER A 202 3.71 -15.45 12.71
CA SER A 202 3.73 -14.17 13.42
C SER A 202 2.74 -13.19 12.78
N SER A 203 2.07 -12.38 13.61
CA SER A 203 1.27 -11.24 13.16
C SER A 203 2.09 -10.17 12.40
N SER A 204 3.42 -10.22 12.47
CA SER A 204 4.31 -9.37 11.67
C SER A 204 4.53 -9.88 10.24
N MET A 205 4.03 -11.07 9.89
CA MET A 205 4.03 -11.60 8.54
C MET A 205 2.74 -11.25 7.82
N SER A 206 2.83 -11.00 6.53
CA SER A 206 1.66 -10.79 5.67
C SER A 206 0.95 -12.11 5.36
N ASN A 207 1.69 -13.21 5.20
CA ASN A 207 1.13 -14.49 4.78
C ASN A 207 1.54 -15.65 5.71
N PRO A 208 1.26 -15.59 7.04
CA PRO A 208 1.58 -16.69 7.93
C PRO A 208 0.85 -17.96 7.51
N GLY A 209 1.56 -19.09 7.46
CA GLY A 209 0.98 -20.39 7.12
C GLY A 209 0.91 -20.70 5.63
N HIS A 210 1.29 -19.75 4.76
CA HIS A 210 1.17 -19.90 3.31
C HIS A 210 1.92 -21.14 2.79
N GLY A 211 3.19 -21.32 3.18
CA GLY A 211 3.95 -22.48 2.77
C GLY A 211 3.33 -23.81 3.21
N THR A 212 2.64 -23.85 4.35
CA THR A 212 1.89 -25.04 4.83
C THR A 212 0.75 -25.39 3.86
N GLY A 213 -0.03 -24.38 3.46
CA GLY A 213 -1.15 -24.56 2.53
C GLY A 213 -0.69 -25.03 1.15
N THR A 214 0.33 -24.40 0.59
CA THR A 214 0.88 -24.75 -0.74
C THR A 214 1.60 -26.10 -0.73
N SER A 215 2.31 -26.46 0.35
CA SER A 215 2.86 -27.82 0.49
C SER A 215 1.74 -28.86 0.40
N SER A 216 0.62 -28.63 1.09
CA SER A 216 -0.42 -29.65 1.26
C SER A 216 -1.04 -30.14 -0.05
N VAL A 217 -1.22 -29.25 -1.03
CA VAL A 217 -1.78 -29.60 -2.36
C VAL A 217 -0.78 -30.31 -3.27
N ALA A 218 0.51 -30.25 -2.96
CA ALA A 218 1.54 -30.99 -3.68
C ALA A 218 1.71 -32.41 -3.11
N ILE A 219 1.77 -32.57 -1.78
CA ILE A 219 2.34 -33.77 -1.13
C ILE A 219 1.49 -34.42 -0.03
N SER A 220 0.29 -33.91 0.30
CA SER A 220 -0.55 -34.57 1.31
C SER A 220 -0.81 -36.04 0.94
N ARG A 221 -0.64 -36.95 1.92
CA ARG A 221 -0.69 -38.40 1.71
C ARG A 221 -2.11 -38.87 1.37
N ALA A 222 -2.22 -39.95 0.59
CA ALA A 222 -3.50 -40.47 0.07
C ALA A 222 -4.54 -40.86 1.15
N SER A 223 -4.08 -41.20 2.36
CA SER A 223 -4.90 -41.60 3.51
C SER A 223 -5.46 -40.42 4.34
N LEU A 224 -5.12 -39.18 4.00
CA LEU A 224 -5.49 -37.98 4.76
C LEU A 224 -6.75 -37.30 4.20
N SER A 225 -7.19 -36.20 4.82
CA SER A 225 -8.46 -35.55 4.48
C SER A 225 -8.43 -35.00 3.07
N ILE A 226 -7.37 -34.26 2.75
CA ILE A 226 -7.06 -33.90 1.37
C ILE A 226 -6.03 -34.88 0.79
N VAL A 227 -5.66 -34.68 -0.47
CA VAL A 227 -4.56 -35.41 -1.07
C VAL A 227 -3.80 -34.47 -1.99
N GLY A 228 -2.47 -34.56 -1.94
CA GLY A 228 -1.61 -33.86 -2.86
C GLY A 228 -1.66 -34.44 -4.27
N SER A 229 -1.22 -33.68 -5.26
CA SER A 229 -1.07 -34.15 -6.65
C SER A 229 0.02 -35.21 -6.82
N ALA A 230 1.03 -35.24 -5.95
CA ALA A 230 2.04 -36.30 -5.88
C ALA A 230 2.19 -36.79 -4.42
N PRO A 231 1.26 -37.60 -3.92
CA PRO A 231 1.21 -37.99 -2.51
C PRO A 231 2.35 -38.94 -2.09
N GLY A 232 3.17 -39.42 -3.03
CA GLY A 232 4.38 -40.22 -2.79
C GLY A 232 5.69 -39.41 -2.84
N ALA A 233 5.66 -38.16 -3.31
CA ALA A 233 6.82 -37.29 -3.33
C ALA A 233 7.24 -36.85 -1.91
N THR A 234 8.45 -36.29 -1.80
CA THR A 234 8.96 -35.68 -0.58
C THR A 234 9.27 -34.21 -0.83
N LEU A 235 8.83 -33.34 0.07
CA LEU A 235 9.02 -31.89 -0.04
C LEU A 235 10.13 -31.41 0.89
N VAL A 236 11.03 -30.58 0.38
CA VAL A 236 12.10 -29.90 1.12
C VAL A 236 11.71 -28.44 1.29
N PRO A 237 11.19 -28.05 2.47
CA PRO A 237 10.78 -26.67 2.72
C PRO A 237 11.98 -25.75 2.93
N VAL A 238 11.97 -24.57 2.29
CA VAL A 238 13.03 -23.56 2.42
C VAL A 238 12.39 -22.21 2.73
N ARG A 239 12.46 -21.80 3.99
CA ARG A 239 11.89 -20.53 4.44
C ARG A 239 12.76 -19.37 3.95
N CYS A 240 12.20 -18.48 3.14
CA CYS A 240 12.94 -17.37 2.53
C CYS A 240 12.16 -16.06 2.41
N ILE A 241 10.87 -16.04 2.77
CA ILE A 241 10.02 -14.86 2.68
C ILE A 241 9.10 -14.74 3.91
N ASN A 242 8.66 -13.51 4.20
CA ASN A 242 7.57 -13.24 5.15
C ASN A 242 6.28 -12.79 4.43
N ASN A 243 6.41 -12.44 3.16
CA ASN A 243 5.36 -11.97 2.26
C ASN A 243 5.63 -12.59 0.90
N VAL A 244 4.60 -13.15 0.26
CA VAL A 244 4.70 -13.77 -1.07
C VAL A 244 4.94 -12.74 -2.18
N ILE A 245 4.70 -11.47 -1.90
CA ILE A 245 5.07 -10.36 -2.74
C ILE A 245 6.53 -9.99 -2.50
N ILE A 246 7.37 -10.25 -3.50
CA ILE A 246 8.81 -10.04 -3.40
C ILE A 246 9.24 -8.74 -4.10
N GLY A 247 10.02 -7.92 -3.40
CA GLY A 247 10.69 -6.75 -3.99
C GLY A 247 12.21 -6.87 -4.07
N ALA A 248 12.77 -7.88 -3.42
CA ALA A 248 14.15 -8.31 -3.58
C ALA A 248 14.21 -9.83 -3.79
N GLY A 249 14.94 -10.25 -4.82
CA GLY A 249 15.06 -11.65 -5.20
C GLY A 249 16.04 -12.46 -4.34
N GLY A 250 16.89 -11.81 -3.55
CA GLY A 250 18.09 -12.48 -3.04
C GLY A 250 17.87 -13.62 -2.04
N ALA A 251 16.85 -13.53 -1.17
CA ALA A 251 16.51 -14.62 -0.27
C ALA A 251 15.92 -15.82 -1.04
N VAL A 252 15.09 -15.54 -2.06
CA VAL A 252 14.55 -16.57 -2.96
C VAL A 252 15.65 -17.21 -3.80
N ALA A 253 16.58 -16.40 -4.34
CA ALA A 253 17.75 -16.89 -5.08
C ALA A 253 18.59 -17.86 -4.23
N SER A 254 18.83 -17.51 -2.97
CA SER A 254 19.53 -18.39 -2.02
C SER A 254 18.75 -19.68 -1.71
N ALA A 255 17.42 -19.60 -1.65
CA ALA A 255 16.56 -20.76 -1.43
C ALA A 255 16.55 -21.73 -2.63
N ILE A 256 16.53 -21.20 -3.86
CA ILE A 256 16.65 -21.99 -5.09
C ILE A 256 17.98 -22.75 -5.11
N ASP A 257 19.10 -22.06 -4.85
CA ASP A 257 20.40 -22.71 -4.82
C ASP A 257 20.54 -23.70 -3.66
N HIS A 258 19.96 -23.42 -2.49
CA HIS A 258 19.90 -24.39 -1.39
C HIS A 258 19.16 -25.67 -1.80
N ALA A 259 18.00 -25.55 -2.43
CA ALA A 259 17.25 -26.70 -2.92
C ALA A 259 18.00 -27.47 -4.02
N ARG A 260 18.67 -26.77 -4.95
CA ARG A 260 19.53 -27.36 -5.99
C ARG A 260 20.67 -28.17 -5.38
N LEU A 261 21.40 -27.59 -4.42
CA LEU A 261 22.52 -28.24 -3.75
C LEU A 261 22.08 -29.43 -2.88
N ASN A 262 20.83 -29.44 -2.41
CA ASN A 262 20.23 -30.57 -1.69
C ASN A 262 19.61 -31.64 -2.62
N GLY A 263 19.85 -31.54 -3.93
CA GLY A 263 19.45 -32.54 -4.91
C GLY A 263 17.95 -32.56 -5.20
N CYS A 264 17.24 -31.44 -4.99
CA CYS A 264 15.85 -31.35 -5.41
C CYS A 264 15.75 -31.50 -6.94
N HIS A 265 14.63 -32.05 -7.42
CA HIS A 265 14.38 -32.20 -8.85
C HIS A 265 13.47 -31.08 -9.39
N ILE A 266 12.64 -30.52 -8.51
CA ILE A 266 11.63 -29.52 -8.84
C ILE A 266 11.75 -28.36 -7.86
N ILE A 267 11.55 -27.13 -8.34
CA ILE A 267 11.34 -25.93 -7.55
C ILE A 267 9.90 -25.46 -7.76
N THR A 268 9.15 -25.25 -6.68
CA THR A 268 7.83 -24.62 -6.73
C THR A 268 7.86 -23.30 -5.95
N MET A 269 7.53 -22.20 -6.63
CA MET A 269 7.53 -20.86 -6.05
C MET A 269 6.13 -20.25 -6.10
N SER A 270 5.49 -20.19 -4.95
CA SER A 270 4.20 -19.55 -4.77
C SER A 270 4.40 -18.10 -4.28
N LEU A 271 5.12 -17.32 -5.08
CA LEU A 271 5.54 -15.95 -4.78
C LEU A 271 5.80 -15.17 -6.07
N GLY A 272 5.83 -13.84 -6.00
CA GLY A 272 6.31 -13.02 -7.10
C GLY A 272 6.17 -11.52 -6.90
N GLY A 273 6.68 -10.73 -7.84
CA GLY A 273 6.66 -9.27 -7.78
C GLY A 273 7.03 -8.57 -9.09
N PRO A 274 7.20 -7.24 -9.07
CA PRO A 274 7.45 -6.42 -10.27
C PRO A 274 8.88 -6.50 -10.77
N ILE A 275 9.81 -6.91 -9.91
CA ILE A 275 11.21 -6.61 -10.06
C ILE A 275 11.93 -7.85 -10.52
N GLU A 276 12.47 -7.75 -11.73
CA GLU A 276 13.42 -8.71 -12.26
C GLU A 276 14.83 -8.37 -11.74
N GLY A 277 15.27 -9.11 -10.72
CA GLY A 277 16.61 -9.03 -10.16
C GLY A 277 17.56 -10.03 -10.81
N SER A 278 18.80 -9.59 -11.07
CA SER A 278 19.85 -10.44 -11.65
C SER A 278 20.25 -11.63 -10.77
N ASP A 279 20.16 -11.46 -9.45
CA ASP A 279 20.38 -12.51 -8.46
C ASP A 279 19.40 -13.70 -8.66
N LEU A 280 18.10 -13.41 -8.69
CA LEU A 280 17.07 -14.42 -8.87
C LEU A 280 17.11 -15.02 -10.29
N LYS A 281 17.28 -14.20 -11.33
CA LYS A 281 17.42 -14.66 -12.72
C LYS A 281 18.54 -15.68 -12.89
N ARG A 282 19.69 -15.42 -12.27
CA ARG A 282 20.87 -16.30 -12.36
C ARG A 282 20.72 -17.56 -11.52
N ALA A 283 20.05 -17.49 -10.35
CA ALA A 283 19.73 -18.68 -9.55
C ALA A 283 18.77 -19.62 -10.29
N ILE A 284 17.73 -19.08 -10.93
CA ILE A 284 16.81 -19.83 -11.80
C ILE A 284 17.58 -20.51 -12.94
N ALA A 285 18.44 -19.78 -13.63
CA ALA A 285 19.26 -20.34 -14.70
C ALA A 285 20.17 -21.47 -14.22
N ARG A 286 20.80 -21.34 -13.04
CA ARG A 286 21.59 -22.42 -12.43
C ARG A 286 20.74 -23.65 -12.09
N ALA A 287 19.53 -23.47 -11.56
CA ALA A 287 18.62 -24.58 -11.27
C ALA A 287 18.22 -25.33 -12.55
N VAL A 288 17.83 -24.61 -13.61
CA VAL A 288 17.49 -25.22 -14.92
C VAL A 288 18.70 -25.93 -15.53
N ASN A 289 19.89 -25.32 -15.50
CA ASN A 289 21.13 -25.94 -15.98
C ASN A 289 21.56 -27.15 -15.13
N GLY A 290 21.17 -27.19 -13.85
CA GLY A 290 21.32 -28.33 -12.95
C GLY A 290 20.31 -29.47 -13.22
N GLY A 291 19.47 -29.35 -14.25
CA GLY A 291 18.48 -30.36 -14.62
C GLY A 291 17.23 -30.34 -13.75
N MET A 292 16.92 -29.22 -13.09
CA MET A 292 15.71 -29.05 -12.30
C MET A 292 14.56 -28.46 -13.13
N ILE A 293 13.32 -28.75 -12.74
CA ILE A 293 12.12 -28.09 -13.25
C ILE A 293 11.78 -26.92 -12.33
N VAL A 294 11.68 -25.69 -12.84
CA VAL A 294 11.36 -24.50 -12.04
C VAL A 294 9.97 -23.97 -12.39
N LEU A 295 9.07 -23.90 -11.41
CA LEU A 295 7.70 -23.40 -11.59
C LEU A 295 7.45 -22.20 -10.68
N ALA A 296 6.65 -21.24 -11.17
CA ALA A 296 6.18 -20.12 -10.37
C ALA A 296 4.70 -19.80 -10.64
N ALA A 297 4.04 -19.27 -9.61
CA ALA A 297 2.71 -18.70 -9.74
C ALA A 297 2.70 -17.56 -10.78
N ALA A 298 1.65 -17.50 -11.60
CA ALA A 298 1.48 -16.37 -12.52
C ALA A 298 1.20 -15.04 -11.77
N GLY A 299 0.73 -15.12 -10.52
CA GLY A 299 0.44 -13.97 -9.67
C GLY A 299 -1.05 -13.84 -9.40
N ASN A 300 -1.38 -13.13 -8.32
CA ASN A 300 -2.75 -12.90 -7.92
C ASN A 300 -3.10 -11.42 -8.06
N CYS A 301 -4.32 -11.15 -8.50
CA CYS A 301 -4.93 -9.82 -8.43
C CYS A 301 -4.10 -8.73 -9.14
N VAL A 302 -3.34 -9.09 -10.16
CA VAL A 302 -2.59 -8.19 -11.05
C VAL A 302 -2.82 -8.60 -12.52
N PRO A 303 -2.88 -7.68 -13.48
CA PRO A 303 -3.32 -8.01 -14.85
C PRO A 303 -2.19 -8.51 -15.76
N PHE A 304 -1.03 -8.82 -15.20
CA PHE A 304 0.16 -9.31 -15.90
C PHE A 304 0.79 -10.43 -15.08
N VAL A 305 1.54 -11.33 -15.72
CA VAL A 305 2.28 -12.40 -15.03
C VAL A 305 3.36 -11.78 -14.14
N VAL A 306 3.53 -12.12 -12.87
CA VAL A 306 4.59 -11.54 -12.01
C VAL A 306 5.97 -12.19 -12.22
N TYR A 307 7.06 -11.54 -11.81
CA TYR A 307 8.39 -12.19 -11.71
C TYR A 307 8.47 -13.05 -10.44
N PRO A 308 9.02 -14.29 -10.45
CA PRO A 308 9.78 -14.92 -11.52
C PRO A 308 8.96 -15.63 -12.61
N GLY A 309 7.62 -15.63 -12.54
CA GLY A 309 6.76 -16.24 -13.55
C GLY A 309 7.05 -15.78 -14.98
N TRP A 310 7.37 -14.49 -15.20
CA TRP A 310 7.70 -14.02 -16.55
C TRP A 310 9.10 -14.38 -17.08
N ASP A 311 9.95 -15.01 -16.25
CA ASP A 311 11.29 -15.45 -16.66
C ASP A 311 11.19 -16.56 -17.72
N ARG A 312 12.03 -16.50 -18.74
CA ARG A 312 12.08 -17.54 -19.80
C ARG A 312 12.45 -18.92 -19.27
N ASN A 313 13.10 -19.02 -18.11
CA ASN A 313 13.51 -20.27 -17.47
C ASN A 313 12.54 -20.71 -16.37
N VAL A 314 11.31 -20.19 -16.36
CA VAL A 314 10.25 -20.54 -15.41
C VAL A 314 8.98 -20.92 -16.16
N ILE A 315 8.33 -21.99 -15.69
CA ILE A 315 6.98 -22.37 -16.12
C ILE A 315 5.97 -21.57 -15.28
N ALA A 316 5.29 -20.62 -15.90
CA ALA A 316 4.28 -19.79 -15.24
C ALA A 316 2.92 -20.49 -15.23
N VAL A 317 2.31 -20.60 -14.05
CA VAL A 317 1.04 -21.31 -13.88
C VAL A 317 -0.08 -20.36 -13.45
N ALA A 318 -1.11 -20.23 -14.28
CA ALA A 318 -2.31 -19.45 -13.99
C ALA A 318 -3.41 -20.29 -13.32
N GLY A 319 -4.44 -19.62 -12.80
CA GLY A 319 -5.48 -20.21 -11.98
C GLY A 319 -6.83 -20.36 -12.69
N VAL A 320 -7.46 -21.53 -12.53
CA VAL A 320 -8.86 -21.78 -12.93
C VAL A 320 -9.73 -22.20 -11.76
N ASN A 321 -11.04 -22.10 -11.96
CA ASN A 321 -12.04 -22.64 -11.04
C ASN A 321 -12.54 -24.03 -11.46
N ILE A 322 -13.42 -24.61 -10.64
CA ILE A 322 -14.02 -25.93 -10.88
C ILE A 322 -14.81 -26.04 -12.19
N LYS A 323 -15.19 -24.92 -12.81
CA LYS A 323 -15.89 -24.87 -14.10
C LYS A 323 -14.93 -24.71 -15.27
N ASP A 324 -13.64 -24.94 -15.06
CA ASP A 324 -12.56 -24.73 -16.03
C ASP A 324 -12.46 -23.30 -16.60
N LYS A 325 -13.03 -22.31 -15.90
CA LYS A 325 -12.94 -20.90 -16.27
C LYS A 325 -11.78 -20.24 -15.53
N LYS A 326 -11.21 -19.18 -16.12
CA LYS A 326 -10.22 -18.32 -15.44
C LYS A 326 -10.77 -17.91 -14.08
N TRP A 327 -10.01 -18.16 -13.02
CA TRP A 327 -10.31 -17.63 -11.70
C TRP A 327 -10.17 -16.09 -11.73
N ARG A 328 -11.13 -15.37 -11.16
CA ARG A 328 -11.16 -13.90 -11.18
C ARG A 328 -9.86 -13.26 -10.69
N GLY A 329 -9.26 -13.84 -9.66
CA GLY A 329 -7.99 -13.39 -9.09
C GLY A 329 -6.74 -13.80 -9.86
N SER A 330 -6.84 -14.62 -10.91
CA SER A 330 -5.66 -15.07 -11.65
C SER A 330 -5.06 -13.96 -12.51
N SER A 331 -3.75 -13.77 -12.38
CA SER A 331 -2.96 -13.06 -13.40
C SER A 331 -2.96 -13.84 -14.71
N HIS A 332 -2.69 -13.13 -15.79
CA HIS A 332 -2.76 -13.68 -17.15
C HIS A 332 -1.85 -12.90 -18.10
N GLY A 333 -1.50 -13.53 -19.22
CA GLY A 333 -0.68 -12.91 -20.26
C GLY A 333 0.00 -13.94 -21.14
N SER A 334 0.74 -13.46 -22.14
CA SER A 334 1.41 -14.30 -23.14
C SER A 334 2.48 -15.24 -22.55
N LYS A 335 2.94 -14.96 -21.32
CA LYS A 335 3.97 -15.74 -20.65
C LYS A 335 3.42 -16.87 -19.77
N VAL A 336 2.11 -16.97 -19.58
CA VAL A 336 1.51 -18.14 -18.94
C VAL A 336 1.77 -19.36 -19.81
N ASP A 337 2.36 -20.41 -19.23
CA ASP A 337 2.61 -21.66 -19.96
C ASP A 337 1.39 -22.57 -19.94
N VAL A 338 0.80 -22.76 -18.75
CA VAL A 338 -0.36 -23.61 -18.48
C VAL A 338 -1.19 -23.03 -17.33
N SER A 339 -2.39 -23.58 -17.12
CA SER A 339 -3.23 -23.27 -15.98
C SER A 339 -3.49 -24.51 -15.11
N ALA A 340 -3.82 -24.31 -13.84
CA ALA A 340 -4.24 -25.38 -12.94
C ALA A 340 -5.29 -24.87 -11.92
N PRO A 341 -5.99 -25.77 -11.20
CA PRO A 341 -6.95 -25.40 -10.16
C PRO A 341 -6.39 -24.39 -9.14
N ALA A 342 -7.13 -23.31 -8.91
CA ALA A 342 -6.74 -22.22 -8.02
C ALA A 342 -7.88 -21.71 -7.14
N GLU A 343 -9.14 -21.74 -7.60
CA GLU A 343 -10.29 -21.20 -6.86
C GLU A 343 -10.91 -22.26 -5.95
N ASN A 344 -10.90 -22.04 -4.63
CA ASN A 344 -11.54 -22.89 -3.62
C ASN A 344 -10.93 -24.31 -3.58
N VAL A 345 -9.60 -24.38 -3.66
CA VAL A 345 -8.82 -25.61 -3.48
C VAL A 345 -8.68 -25.86 -1.98
N TYR A 346 -9.04 -27.04 -1.50
CA TYR A 346 -8.91 -27.37 -0.08
C TYR A 346 -7.44 -27.54 0.31
N ILE A 347 -7.03 -26.86 1.38
CA ILE A 347 -5.65 -26.82 1.85
C ILE A 347 -5.57 -27.06 3.36
N ALA A 348 -4.39 -27.48 3.82
CA ALA A 348 -4.01 -27.39 5.22
C ALA A 348 -4.02 -25.92 5.68
N ARG A 349 -4.68 -25.62 6.79
CA ARG A 349 -4.86 -24.25 7.28
C ARG A 349 -4.26 -24.10 8.68
N ARG A 350 -3.29 -23.19 8.81
CA ARG A 350 -2.72 -22.79 10.10
C ARG A 350 -2.04 -21.44 9.97
N ASN A 351 -2.61 -20.40 10.57
CA ASN A 351 -2.20 -19.01 10.26
C ASN A 351 -1.82 -18.20 11.51
N LYS A 352 -2.12 -18.71 12.71
CA LYS A 352 -1.78 -18.04 13.98
C LYS A 352 -1.07 -19.01 14.93
N PRO A 353 -0.19 -18.53 15.83
CA PRO A 353 0.50 -19.40 16.77
C PRO A 353 -0.48 -20.06 17.75
N SER A 354 -1.60 -19.39 18.02
CA SER A 354 -2.70 -19.86 18.87
C SER A 354 -3.59 -20.92 18.23
N ASP A 355 -3.42 -21.23 16.94
CA ASP A 355 -4.21 -22.27 16.27
C ASP A 355 -3.83 -23.65 16.84
N THR A 356 -4.74 -24.22 17.63
CA THR A 356 -4.55 -25.52 18.29
C THR A 356 -5.00 -26.70 17.41
N ASN A 357 -5.90 -26.47 16.45
CA ASN A 357 -6.36 -27.51 15.53
C ASN A 357 -5.36 -27.71 14.37
N LYS A 358 -4.47 -28.69 14.53
CA LYS A 358 -3.44 -29.07 13.54
C LYS A 358 -3.97 -29.98 12.42
N ALA A 359 -5.29 -30.09 12.26
CA ALA A 359 -5.94 -30.86 11.21
C ALA A 359 -6.98 -30.04 10.45
N LEU A 360 -7.01 -28.72 10.63
CA LEU A 360 -7.96 -27.84 9.96
C LEU A 360 -7.69 -27.79 8.46
N VAL A 361 -8.70 -28.14 7.67
CA VAL A 361 -8.66 -28.02 6.21
C VAL A 361 -9.75 -27.06 5.76
N GLU A 362 -9.38 -26.08 4.93
CA GLU A 362 -10.29 -25.06 4.42
C GLU A 362 -10.01 -24.75 2.94
N PRO A 363 -11.01 -24.27 2.18
CA PRO A 363 -10.78 -23.80 0.82
C PRO A 363 -9.90 -22.54 0.82
N GLY A 364 -8.82 -22.58 0.06
CA GLY A 364 -7.99 -21.45 -0.33
C GLY A 364 -8.23 -21.05 -1.79
N GLN A 365 -7.91 -19.80 -2.13
CA GLN A 365 -7.91 -19.32 -3.52
C GLN A 365 -6.54 -18.78 -3.85
N GLY A 366 -5.97 -19.12 -5.01
CA GLY A 366 -4.62 -18.66 -5.36
C GLY A 366 -3.94 -19.35 -6.52
N THR A 367 -3.21 -18.59 -7.34
CA THR A 367 -2.26 -19.17 -8.31
C THR A 367 -1.12 -19.92 -7.60
N SER A 368 -0.90 -19.62 -6.32
CA SER A 368 -0.09 -20.35 -5.35
C SER A 368 -0.45 -21.84 -5.28
N PHE A 369 -1.73 -22.21 -5.36
CA PHE A 369 -2.16 -23.62 -5.36
C PHE A 369 -2.03 -24.26 -6.74
N ALA A 370 -2.31 -23.51 -7.80
CA ALA A 370 -2.15 -23.97 -9.17
C ALA A 370 -0.69 -24.38 -9.47
N VAL A 371 0.29 -23.56 -9.06
CA VAL A 371 1.71 -23.89 -9.26
C VAL A 371 2.13 -25.11 -8.43
N ALA A 372 1.70 -25.22 -7.17
CA ALA A 372 2.04 -26.34 -6.30
C ALA A 372 1.43 -27.67 -6.78
N LEU A 373 0.20 -27.64 -7.27
CA LEU A 373 -0.44 -28.79 -7.93
C LEU A 373 0.32 -29.21 -9.21
N THR A 374 0.79 -28.25 -9.99
CA THR A 374 1.59 -28.52 -11.20
C THR A 374 2.96 -29.09 -10.85
N ALA A 375 3.56 -28.67 -9.73
CA ALA A 375 4.80 -29.25 -9.23
C ALA A 375 4.64 -30.74 -8.85
N GLY A 376 3.50 -31.13 -8.28
CA GLY A 376 3.20 -32.56 -8.08
C GLY A 376 3.00 -33.31 -9.40
N ALA A 377 2.32 -32.74 -10.39
CA ALA A 377 2.25 -33.34 -11.73
C ALA A 377 3.64 -33.53 -12.37
N ALA A 378 4.56 -32.59 -12.17
CA ALA A 378 5.96 -32.73 -12.58
C ALA A 378 6.66 -33.88 -11.83
N ALA A 379 6.37 -34.07 -10.55
CA ALA A 379 6.93 -35.18 -9.77
C ALA A 379 6.40 -36.54 -10.24
N LEU A 380 5.11 -36.64 -10.57
CA LEU A 380 4.54 -37.85 -11.19
C LEU A 380 5.25 -38.17 -12.51
N TRP A 381 5.48 -37.16 -13.35
CA TRP A 381 6.13 -37.33 -14.65
C TRP A 381 7.58 -37.81 -14.51
N LEU A 382 8.36 -37.20 -13.60
CA LEU A 382 9.73 -37.65 -13.33
C LEU A 382 9.79 -39.07 -12.74
N ALA A 383 8.88 -39.41 -11.83
CA ALA A 383 8.81 -40.76 -11.25
C ALA A 383 8.45 -41.81 -12.31
N ARG A 384 7.52 -41.49 -13.20
CA ARG A 384 7.07 -42.36 -14.30
C ARG A 384 8.18 -42.69 -15.31
N HIS A 385 8.98 -41.70 -15.69
CA HIS A 385 10.00 -41.85 -16.74
C HIS A 385 11.39 -42.15 -16.18
N GLY A 386 11.64 -41.88 -14.90
CA GLY A 386 12.94 -41.95 -14.27
C GLY A 386 13.77 -40.69 -14.52
N VAL A 387 14.31 -40.10 -13.44
CA VAL A 387 15.08 -38.85 -13.50
C VAL A 387 16.28 -38.94 -14.44
N GLN A 388 17.02 -40.06 -14.40
CA GLN A 388 18.20 -40.23 -15.26
C GLN A 388 17.81 -40.37 -16.74
N THR A 389 16.81 -41.20 -17.05
CA THR A 389 16.28 -41.35 -18.42
C THR A 389 15.85 -40.02 -19.03
N VAL A 390 15.17 -39.18 -18.23
CA VAL A 390 14.75 -37.85 -18.66
C VAL A 390 15.96 -36.93 -18.93
N ARG A 391 17.00 -37.00 -18.09
CA ARG A 391 18.25 -36.24 -18.28
C ARG A 391 19.01 -36.70 -19.53
N ASP A 392 19.09 -38.00 -19.76
CA ASP A 392 19.74 -38.58 -20.92
C ASP A 392 19.02 -38.15 -22.21
N GLU A 393 17.69 -38.17 -22.20
CA GLU A 393 16.89 -37.70 -23.34
C GLU A 393 17.04 -36.20 -23.59
N ALA A 394 17.04 -35.38 -22.54
CA ALA A 394 17.29 -33.94 -22.66
C ALA A 394 18.67 -33.66 -23.26
N THR A 395 19.70 -34.37 -22.78
CA THR A 395 21.08 -34.28 -23.29
C THR A 395 21.17 -34.70 -24.75
N ARG A 396 20.54 -35.83 -25.12
CA ARG A 396 20.49 -36.32 -26.50
C ARG A 396 19.86 -35.32 -27.46
N ARG A 397 18.89 -34.52 -26.99
CA ARG A 397 18.20 -33.48 -27.77
C ARG A 397 18.85 -32.10 -27.67
N ASN A 398 19.97 -31.97 -26.96
CA ASN A 398 20.60 -30.68 -26.67
C ASN A 398 19.60 -29.67 -26.07
N THR A 399 18.82 -30.12 -25.09
CA THR A 399 17.83 -29.31 -24.35
C THR A 399 17.96 -29.58 -22.85
N THR A 400 17.17 -28.87 -22.04
CA THR A 400 17.14 -29.08 -20.59
C THR A 400 15.95 -29.95 -20.20
N VAL A 401 16.04 -30.59 -19.03
CA VAL A 401 14.90 -31.29 -18.39
C VAL A 401 13.70 -30.35 -18.26
N HIS A 402 13.97 -29.09 -17.91
CA HIS A 402 12.97 -28.04 -17.78
C HIS A 402 12.19 -27.79 -19.07
N GLU A 403 12.88 -27.58 -20.19
CA GLU A 403 12.22 -27.33 -21.48
C GLU A 403 11.50 -28.57 -22.01
N LEU A 404 12.06 -29.77 -21.78
CA LEU A 404 11.40 -31.02 -22.14
C LEU A 404 10.08 -31.20 -21.37
N PHE A 405 10.08 -30.92 -20.07
CA PHE A 405 8.86 -30.94 -19.26
C PHE A 405 7.88 -29.84 -19.68
N ARG A 406 8.35 -28.60 -19.91
CA ARG A 406 7.51 -27.50 -20.41
C ARG A 406 6.81 -27.90 -21.71
N ALA A 407 7.53 -28.52 -22.63
CA ALA A 407 6.98 -29.02 -23.89
C ALA A 407 5.90 -30.08 -23.67
N ALA A 408 6.17 -31.05 -22.79
CA ALA A 408 5.25 -32.12 -22.45
C ALA A 408 3.95 -31.58 -21.83
N VAL A 409 4.06 -30.79 -20.76
CA VAL A 409 2.89 -30.26 -20.05
C VAL A 409 2.05 -29.34 -20.94
N ARG A 410 2.68 -28.56 -21.82
CA ARG A 410 1.95 -27.71 -22.77
C ARG A 410 1.24 -28.50 -23.86
N LYS A 411 1.85 -29.61 -24.31
CA LYS A 411 1.30 -30.51 -25.33
C LYS A 411 0.10 -31.29 -24.82
N THR A 412 0.12 -31.71 -23.56
CA THR A 412 -0.91 -32.57 -22.97
C THR A 412 -1.97 -31.81 -22.20
N ALA A 413 -1.78 -30.50 -21.95
CA ALA A 413 -2.78 -29.68 -21.28
C ALA A 413 -4.16 -29.76 -21.97
N ARG A 414 -5.19 -30.07 -21.18
CA ARG A 414 -6.58 -30.16 -21.60
C ARG A 414 -7.11 -28.77 -21.96
N LYS A 415 -7.80 -28.67 -23.09
CA LYS A 415 -8.32 -27.38 -23.60
C LYS A 415 -9.85 -27.39 -23.58
N PRO A 416 -10.49 -26.77 -22.57
CA PRO A 416 -11.91 -26.51 -22.60
C PRO A 416 -12.32 -25.72 -23.86
N PRO A 417 -13.56 -25.88 -24.37
CA PRO A 417 -14.07 -25.07 -25.46
C PRO A 417 -13.93 -23.56 -25.17
N GLY A 418 -13.38 -22.81 -26.13
CA GLY A 418 -13.16 -21.36 -25.98
C GLY A 418 -11.95 -20.96 -25.12
N TRP A 419 -10.99 -21.88 -24.90
CA TRP A 419 -9.82 -21.61 -24.07
C TRP A 419 -8.98 -20.39 -24.56
N PRO A 420 -8.70 -19.39 -23.70
CA PRO A 420 -8.01 -18.17 -24.10
C PRO A 420 -6.48 -18.35 -24.08
N ALA A 421 -5.96 -19.07 -25.08
CA ALA A 421 -4.57 -19.52 -25.12
C ALA A 421 -3.51 -18.40 -25.10
N SER A 422 -3.86 -17.19 -25.54
CA SER A 422 -2.98 -16.02 -25.51
C SER A 422 -2.78 -15.42 -24.11
N SER A 423 -3.59 -15.82 -23.13
CA SER A 423 -3.60 -15.24 -21.78
C SER A 423 -3.54 -16.25 -20.64
N MET A 424 -4.04 -17.48 -20.85
CA MET A 424 -4.10 -18.54 -19.82
C MET A 424 -3.20 -19.74 -20.13
N GLY A 425 -2.26 -19.58 -21.07
CA GLY A 425 -1.37 -20.67 -21.51
C GLY A 425 -2.08 -21.70 -22.37
N THR A 426 -1.46 -22.86 -22.60
CA THR A 426 -1.97 -23.80 -23.62
C THR A 426 -3.21 -24.57 -23.20
N GLY A 427 -3.50 -24.67 -21.90
CA GLY A 427 -4.63 -25.43 -21.36
C GLY A 427 -4.53 -25.61 -19.84
N ILE A 428 -5.39 -26.46 -19.29
CA ILE A 428 -5.35 -26.92 -17.90
C ILE A 428 -4.47 -28.16 -17.81
N VAL A 429 -3.58 -28.24 -16.83
CA VAL A 429 -2.69 -29.39 -16.63
C VAL A 429 -3.49 -30.69 -16.53
N ASP A 430 -3.11 -31.69 -17.31
CA ASP A 430 -3.69 -33.04 -17.34
C ASP A 430 -2.59 -34.05 -17.03
N ALA A 431 -2.57 -34.57 -15.81
CA ALA A 431 -1.54 -35.47 -15.33
C ALA A 431 -1.60 -36.84 -16.02
N PHE A 432 -2.79 -37.33 -16.38
CA PHE A 432 -2.92 -38.61 -17.07
C PHE A 432 -2.30 -38.54 -18.46
N ASP A 433 -2.70 -37.55 -19.26
CA ASP A 433 -2.18 -37.41 -20.63
C ASP A 433 -0.68 -37.06 -20.60
N LEU A 434 -0.23 -36.30 -19.60
CA LEU A 434 1.20 -36.01 -19.36
C LEU A 434 2.02 -37.28 -19.12
N LEU A 435 1.57 -38.20 -18.28
CA LEU A 435 2.30 -39.45 -17.99
C LEU A 435 2.17 -40.49 -19.12
N ASN A 436 1.11 -40.40 -19.93
CA ASN A 436 0.91 -41.25 -21.09
C ASN A 436 1.80 -40.86 -22.27
N LEU A 437 2.25 -39.60 -22.33
CA LEU A 437 3.11 -39.11 -23.41
C LEU A 437 4.52 -39.72 -23.30
N SER A 438 4.94 -40.49 -24.31
CA SER A 438 6.30 -41.02 -24.35
C SER A 438 7.33 -39.88 -24.50
N LEU A 439 8.51 -40.04 -23.89
CA LEU A 439 9.57 -39.04 -24.00
C LEU A 439 9.90 -38.71 -25.46
N THR A 440 9.94 -39.73 -26.33
CA THR A 440 10.22 -39.59 -27.77
C THR A 440 9.15 -38.78 -28.53
N ALA A 441 7.90 -38.78 -28.05
CA ALA A 441 6.79 -38.04 -28.67
C ALA A 441 6.66 -36.58 -28.19
N ILE A 442 7.46 -36.16 -27.21
CA ILE A 442 7.49 -34.76 -26.77
C ILE A 442 8.02 -33.89 -27.92
N PRO A 443 7.32 -32.82 -28.33
CA PRO A 443 7.76 -31.96 -29.43
C PRO A 443 9.04 -31.19 -29.08
N ALA A 444 9.83 -30.86 -30.10
CA ALA A 444 10.87 -29.84 -29.97
C ALA A 444 10.20 -28.47 -29.78
N VAL A 445 10.76 -27.61 -28.93
CA VAL A 445 10.19 -26.29 -28.63
C VAL A 445 11.27 -25.24 -28.77
N ALA A 446 10.91 -24.12 -29.39
CA ALA A 446 11.76 -22.94 -29.43
C ALA A 446 11.97 -22.38 -28.02
N PRO A 447 13.12 -21.71 -27.75
CA PRO A 447 13.32 -21.05 -26.48
C PRO A 447 12.15 -20.10 -26.15
N ALA A 448 11.65 -20.16 -24.93
CA ALA A 448 10.60 -19.24 -24.50
C ALA A 448 11.11 -17.78 -24.54
N ALA A 449 10.26 -16.88 -25.01
CA ALA A 449 10.52 -15.44 -24.96
C ALA A 449 10.36 -14.91 -23.53
N GLU A 450 11.15 -13.90 -23.17
CA GLU A 450 10.90 -13.09 -21.98
C GLU A 450 9.71 -12.15 -22.22
N ALA A 451 8.99 -11.82 -21.14
CA ALA A 451 7.83 -10.94 -21.19
C ALA A 451 7.85 -9.89 -20.08
N ASN A 452 9.01 -9.25 -19.88
CA ASN A 452 9.16 -8.18 -18.89
C ASN A 452 8.24 -6.99 -19.26
N PRO A 453 7.33 -6.54 -18.37
CA PRO A 453 6.44 -5.40 -18.61
C PRO A 453 7.19 -4.10 -18.96
N GLY A 454 8.42 -3.96 -18.45
CA GLY A 454 9.32 -2.84 -18.71
C GLY A 454 9.97 -2.84 -20.10
N ALA A 455 9.74 -3.85 -20.95
CA ALA A 455 10.39 -3.97 -22.27
C ALA A 455 10.23 -2.71 -23.15
N GLY A 456 9.08 -2.04 -23.08
CA GLY A 456 8.85 -0.78 -23.80
C GLY A 456 9.76 0.37 -23.32
N ILE A 457 9.94 0.49 -22.00
CA ILE A 457 10.83 1.48 -21.38
C ILE A 457 12.28 1.15 -21.71
N LEU A 458 12.68 -0.13 -21.60
CA LEU A 458 14.03 -0.58 -21.91
C LEU A 458 14.41 -0.29 -23.36
N LYS A 459 13.54 -0.63 -24.32
CA LYS A 459 13.76 -0.33 -25.74
C LYS A 459 13.96 1.16 -25.99
N ALA A 460 13.17 2.01 -25.32
CA ALA A 460 13.29 3.47 -25.45
C ALA A 460 14.58 4.01 -24.82
N ALA A 461 15.07 3.38 -23.76
CA ALA A 461 16.30 3.77 -23.05
C ALA A 461 17.59 3.15 -23.66
N GLY A 462 17.51 2.46 -24.80
CA GLY A 462 18.68 1.82 -25.43
C GLY A 462 19.04 0.43 -24.87
N ASP A 463 18.11 -0.23 -24.18
CA ASP A 463 18.19 -1.60 -23.66
C ASP A 463 19.38 -1.87 -22.73
N HIS A 464 19.62 -0.96 -21.79
CA HIS A 464 20.68 -1.14 -20.81
C HIS A 464 20.24 -2.06 -19.65
N ARG A 465 21.01 -3.14 -19.45
CA ARG A 465 20.89 -4.09 -18.32
C ARG A 465 20.70 -3.43 -16.95
N ARG A 466 21.30 -2.27 -16.73
CA ARG A 466 21.20 -1.49 -15.48
C ARG A 466 19.79 -0.95 -15.16
N PHE A 467 18.89 -0.89 -16.14
CA PHE A 467 17.53 -0.36 -15.98
C PHE A 467 16.45 -1.45 -15.90
N VAL A 468 16.78 -2.73 -16.06
CA VAL A 468 15.78 -3.83 -16.13
C VAL A 468 14.85 -3.85 -14.91
N ALA A 469 15.42 -3.82 -13.70
CA ALA A 469 14.66 -3.82 -12.45
C ALA A 469 13.76 -2.59 -12.32
N GLU A 470 14.29 -1.41 -12.65
CA GLU A 470 13.59 -0.14 -12.54
C GLU A 470 12.47 -0.01 -13.58
N ALA A 471 12.74 -0.37 -14.83
CA ALA A 471 11.76 -0.37 -15.91
C ALA A 471 10.60 -1.33 -15.61
N GLY A 472 10.91 -2.53 -15.10
CA GLY A 472 9.90 -3.49 -14.65
C GLY A 472 9.02 -2.90 -13.55
N TYR A 473 9.64 -2.29 -12.53
CA TYR A 473 8.92 -1.61 -11.44
C TYR A 473 8.01 -0.48 -11.93
N LEU A 474 8.52 0.45 -12.75
CA LEU A 474 7.76 1.59 -13.26
C LEU A 474 6.60 1.16 -14.16
N ALA A 475 6.84 0.22 -15.09
CA ALA A 475 5.80 -0.25 -15.99
C ALA A 475 4.69 -0.98 -15.23
N ALA A 476 5.06 -1.79 -14.25
CA ALA A 476 4.09 -2.53 -13.49
C ALA A 476 3.26 -1.62 -12.57
N ASP A 477 3.88 -0.62 -11.93
CA ASP A 477 3.16 0.43 -11.20
C ASP A 477 2.19 1.22 -12.11
N ASP A 478 2.60 1.61 -13.32
CA ASP A 478 1.73 2.29 -14.30
C ASP A 478 0.52 1.43 -14.70
N ILE A 479 0.75 0.14 -14.98
CA ILE A 479 -0.33 -0.79 -15.33
C ILE A 479 -1.37 -0.85 -14.21
N GLN A 480 -0.94 -0.90 -12.95
CA GLN A 480 -1.86 -0.91 -11.80
C GLN A 480 -2.65 0.39 -11.67
N ARG A 481 -2.00 1.54 -11.87
CA ARG A 481 -2.65 2.86 -11.81
C ARG A 481 -3.77 3.03 -12.82
N ARG A 482 -3.67 2.36 -13.97
CA ARG A 482 -4.70 2.42 -15.03
C ARG A 482 -5.95 1.59 -14.73
N ILE A 483 -5.92 0.75 -13.70
CA ILE A 483 -7.06 -0.09 -13.32
C ILE A 483 -7.90 0.69 -12.29
N PRO A 484 -9.09 1.20 -12.63
CA PRO A 484 -9.86 2.11 -11.77
C PRO A 484 -10.17 1.53 -10.39
N GLU A 485 -10.44 0.23 -10.32
CA GLU A 485 -10.71 -0.53 -9.08
C GLU A 485 -9.48 -0.58 -8.14
N ARG A 486 -8.27 -0.41 -8.69
CA ARG A 486 -6.98 -0.62 -7.99
C ARG A 486 -6.17 0.65 -7.80
N ALA A 487 -6.54 1.74 -8.46
CA ALA A 487 -5.74 2.96 -8.55
C ALA A 487 -5.46 3.69 -7.22
N GLY A 488 -6.02 3.27 -6.09
CA GLY A 488 -5.58 3.75 -4.78
C GLY A 488 -5.33 2.65 -3.77
N ALA A 489 -5.00 1.45 -4.24
CA ALA A 489 -4.27 0.46 -3.45
C ALA A 489 -2.74 0.70 -3.46
N LEU A 490 -2.29 1.86 -3.96
CA LEU A 490 -0.89 2.17 -4.25
C LEU A 490 -0.24 3.06 -3.18
N GLU A 491 0.97 2.73 -2.72
CA GLU A 491 1.71 3.43 -1.62
C GLU A 491 1.75 4.94 -1.69
N SER A 492 1.66 5.50 -2.89
CA SER A 492 1.57 6.93 -3.09
C SER A 492 0.53 7.23 -4.15
N ALA A 493 -0.23 8.28 -3.88
CA ALA A 493 -1.02 9.00 -4.86
C ALA A 493 -0.25 9.39 -6.12
N ILE A 494 1.06 9.60 -5.94
CA ILE A 494 1.94 10.13 -6.96
C ILE A 494 2.69 8.94 -7.56
N PRO A 495 2.68 8.79 -8.91
CA PRO A 495 3.47 7.78 -9.58
C PRO A 495 4.96 7.90 -9.21
N PRO A 496 5.66 6.77 -9.01
CA PRO A 496 7.10 6.78 -8.86
C PRO A 496 7.73 7.40 -10.10
N ARG A 497 8.73 8.25 -9.89
CA ARG A 497 9.52 8.80 -10.99
C ARG A 497 10.64 7.83 -11.36
N PRO A 498 11.07 7.81 -12.63
CA PRO A 498 12.34 7.23 -12.98
C PRO A 498 13.47 7.94 -12.23
N SER A 499 14.55 7.20 -12.04
CA SER A 499 15.85 7.66 -11.64
C SER A 499 16.36 8.67 -12.65
N GLN A 500 17.23 9.58 -12.21
CA GLN A 500 17.78 10.60 -13.10
C GLN A 500 18.50 9.96 -14.30
N ALA A 501 19.26 8.88 -14.07
CA ALA A 501 19.96 8.17 -15.12
C ALA A 501 19.00 7.55 -16.16
N LEU A 502 17.88 6.96 -15.72
CA LEU A 502 16.87 6.43 -16.65
C LEU A 502 16.15 7.57 -17.39
N ALA A 503 15.81 8.65 -16.69
CA ALA A 503 15.19 9.82 -17.31
C ALA A 503 16.08 10.44 -18.40
N ASP A 504 17.38 10.54 -18.14
CA ASP A 504 18.37 11.05 -19.10
C ASP A 504 18.52 10.11 -20.30
N ALA A 505 18.53 8.79 -20.08
CA ALA A 505 18.62 7.77 -21.13
C ALA A 505 17.40 7.79 -22.08
N LEU A 506 16.21 8.09 -21.56
CA LEU A 506 15.00 8.25 -22.38
C LEU A 506 15.04 9.54 -23.24
N GLY A 507 15.87 10.51 -22.88
CA GLY A 507 16.07 11.78 -23.57
C GLY A 507 14.82 12.70 -23.63
N ARG A 508 14.97 13.90 -24.21
CA ARG A 508 13.84 14.83 -24.47
C ARG A 508 12.93 14.38 -25.64
N LYS A 509 13.36 13.40 -26.44
CA LYS A 509 12.69 12.98 -27.69
C LYS A 509 11.75 11.78 -27.54
N ALA A 510 11.80 11.06 -26.42
CA ALA A 510 10.67 10.21 -26.07
C ALA A 510 9.50 11.14 -25.72
N LYS A 511 8.49 11.22 -26.59
CA LYS A 511 7.13 11.43 -26.09
C LYS A 511 6.97 10.36 -25.02
N ALA A 512 7.12 10.73 -23.75
CA ALA A 512 6.72 9.90 -22.62
C ALA A 512 5.39 9.26 -23.03
N PRO A 513 5.25 7.92 -22.96
CA PRO A 513 4.10 7.22 -23.53
C PRO A 513 2.82 7.91 -23.05
N SER A 514 2.24 8.74 -23.94
CA SER A 514 1.26 9.78 -23.64
C SER A 514 1.44 10.52 -22.30
N ALA A 515 1.88 11.79 -22.34
CA ALA A 515 1.35 12.77 -21.38
C ALA A 515 -0.20 12.69 -21.42
N PRO A 516 -0.90 12.52 -20.27
CA PRO A 516 -1.00 13.58 -19.26
C PRO A 516 -1.08 13.01 -17.83
N VAL A 517 0.05 12.65 -17.20
CA VAL A 517 0.01 12.14 -15.81
C VAL A 517 0.65 13.11 -14.81
N ALA A 518 1.70 13.84 -15.20
CA ALA A 518 2.35 14.81 -14.31
C ALA A 518 1.43 15.98 -13.88
N ALA A 519 0.41 16.31 -14.69
CA ALA A 519 -0.50 17.45 -14.44
C ALA A 519 -1.91 17.05 -13.98
N ARG A 520 -2.21 15.75 -13.78
CA ARG A 520 -3.57 15.28 -13.40
C ARG A 520 -3.69 14.59 -12.05
N TYR A 521 -2.58 14.33 -11.35
CA TYR A 521 -2.60 13.46 -10.16
C TYR A 521 -1.80 14.03 -8.98
N ALA A 522 -1.97 15.32 -8.72
CA ALA A 522 -1.47 16.03 -7.55
C ALA A 522 -2.41 15.78 -6.34
N ALA A 523 -1.89 15.22 -5.24
CA ALA A 523 -2.59 14.97 -3.96
C ALA A 523 -3.79 13.98 -3.99
N ARG A 524 -3.51 12.67 -3.99
CA ARG A 524 -4.44 11.70 -3.37
C ARG A 524 -4.01 11.50 -1.90
N SER A 525 -4.97 11.50 -0.98
CA SER A 525 -4.70 11.14 0.42
C SER A 525 -4.56 9.61 0.56
N PRO A 526 -3.91 9.10 1.62
CA PRO A 526 -3.90 7.67 1.92
C PRO A 526 -5.34 7.14 1.98
N ARG A 527 -5.60 5.96 1.41
CA ARG A 527 -6.94 5.36 1.50
C ARG A 527 -7.19 4.77 2.88
N THR A 528 -8.40 4.90 3.39
CA THR A 528 -8.82 4.29 4.66
C THR A 528 -9.52 2.97 4.37
N SER A 529 -9.03 1.86 4.92
CA SER A 529 -9.91 0.71 5.20
C SER A 529 -10.31 0.83 6.63
N PHE A 530 -11.46 1.44 6.84
CA PHE A 530 -12.06 1.28 8.13
C PHE A 530 -13.41 0.64 7.88
N VAL A 531 -13.46 -0.70 7.98
CA VAL A 531 -14.76 -1.36 8.20
C VAL A 531 -15.07 -1.23 9.68
N GLY A 532 -15.25 0.01 10.13
CA GLY A 532 -15.89 0.26 11.40
C GLY A 532 -17.34 -0.22 11.29
N ALA A 533 -17.87 -0.80 12.36
CA ALA A 533 -19.31 -1.01 12.44
C ALA A 533 -20.03 0.30 12.07
N ARG A 534 -21.14 0.20 11.33
CA ARG A 534 -22.11 1.30 11.21
C ARG A 534 -22.25 1.94 12.59
N THR A 535 -22.50 3.25 12.65
CA THR A 535 -23.27 3.83 13.77
C THR A 535 -24.39 2.83 14.09
N PRO A 536 -24.42 2.21 15.28
CA PRO A 536 -25.28 1.06 15.49
C PRO A 536 -26.75 1.44 15.24
N GLU A 537 -27.34 0.92 14.17
CA GLU A 537 -28.79 0.74 14.11
C GLU A 537 -29.11 -0.43 15.04
N THR A 538 -29.07 -0.21 16.36
CA THR A 538 -29.77 -0.98 17.42
C THR A 538 -29.14 -0.75 18.80
N SER A 539 -29.72 0.15 19.59
CA SER A 539 -30.23 -0.18 20.92
C SER A 539 -31.04 1.00 21.46
N LEU A 540 -32.36 0.86 21.44
CA LEU A 540 -33.27 1.63 22.29
C LEU A 540 -33.00 1.25 23.74
N ALA A 541 -31.99 1.87 24.37
CA ALA A 541 -31.83 1.87 25.82
C ALA A 541 -30.90 3.01 26.28
N ALA A 542 -31.52 4.01 26.90
CA ALA A 542 -30.95 4.97 27.85
C ALA A 542 -29.82 5.91 27.39
N GLY A 543 -30.21 7.14 27.03
CA GLY A 543 -29.58 8.33 27.64
C GLY A 543 -28.34 8.93 26.97
N ALA A 544 -28.29 8.99 25.64
CA ALA A 544 -27.56 10.02 24.88
C ALA A 544 -28.12 9.99 23.45
N GLU A 545 -28.51 11.14 22.88
CA GLU A 545 -28.98 11.20 21.48
C GLU A 545 -27.87 10.70 20.55
N ALA A 546 -28.02 9.47 20.04
CA ALA A 546 -27.17 8.93 19.00
C ALA A 546 -27.22 9.84 17.76
N ALA A 547 -26.10 9.98 17.05
CA ALA A 547 -26.03 10.75 15.82
C ALA A 547 -27.17 10.36 14.88
N ALA A 548 -28.08 11.29 14.60
CA ALA A 548 -29.23 11.08 13.73
C ALA A 548 -28.78 10.63 12.33
N SER A 549 -29.44 9.63 11.75
CA SER A 549 -29.20 9.24 10.35
C SER A 549 -29.47 10.42 9.41
N PRO A 550 -28.90 10.45 8.18
CA PRO A 550 -29.16 11.53 7.22
C PRO A 550 -30.65 11.78 7.02
N GLU A 551 -31.48 10.73 7.02
CA GLU A 551 -32.94 10.83 6.89
C GLU A 551 -33.55 11.55 8.08
N VAL A 552 -33.13 11.21 9.30
CA VAL A 552 -33.59 11.89 10.51
C VAL A 552 -33.15 13.35 10.52
N ALA A 553 -31.94 13.66 10.01
CA ALA A 553 -31.45 15.02 9.90
C ALA A 553 -32.29 15.85 8.91
N VAL A 554 -32.59 15.32 7.71
CA VAL A 554 -33.44 15.99 6.73
C VAL A 554 -34.88 16.14 7.26
N THR A 555 -35.44 15.10 7.89
CA THR A 555 -36.76 15.18 8.52
C THR A 555 -36.81 16.26 9.59
N ARG A 556 -35.76 16.37 10.43
CA ARG A 556 -35.66 17.45 11.42
C ARG A 556 -35.55 18.82 10.75
N MET A 557 -34.72 18.97 9.72
CA MET A 557 -34.62 20.24 8.98
C MET A 557 -35.96 20.68 8.41
N VAL A 558 -36.71 19.74 7.83
CA VAL A 558 -38.04 19.99 7.27
C VAL A 558 -39.05 20.28 8.37
N ALA A 559 -38.96 19.62 9.53
CA ALA A 559 -39.82 19.88 10.68
C ALA A 559 -39.55 21.27 11.30
N GLU A 560 -38.30 21.71 11.34
CA GLU A 560 -37.89 23.00 11.93
C GLU A 560 -38.14 24.18 10.98
N ALA A 561 -37.83 24.06 9.70
CA ALA A 561 -37.87 25.15 8.74
C ALA A 561 -39.08 25.10 7.78
N GLY A 562 -39.72 23.93 7.62
CA GLY A 562 -40.74 23.66 6.62
C GLY A 562 -40.16 23.24 5.26
N THR A 563 -40.91 22.42 4.51
CA THR A 563 -40.52 21.88 3.19
C THR A 563 -40.11 22.96 2.20
N ARG A 564 -40.95 24.00 2.03
CA ARG A 564 -40.73 25.06 1.03
C ARG A 564 -39.47 25.87 1.33
N ARG A 565 -39.28 26.27 2.59
CA ARG A 565 -38.10 27.02 3.02
C ARG A 565 -36.81 26.19 2.89
N THR A 566 -36.90 24.88 3.09
CA THR A 566 -35.76 23.96 2.92
C THR A 566 -35.35 23.84 1.46
N LEU A 567 -36.31 23.70 0.54
CA LEU A 567 -36.05 23.68 -0.91
C LEU A 567 -35.50 25.01 -1.42
N ASP A 568 -36.12 26.13 -1.02
CA ASP A 568 -35.64 27.47 -1.40
C ASP A 568 -34.18 27.69 -0.93
N ARG A 569 -33.80 27.10 0.21
CA ARG A 569 -32.43 27.18 0.76
C ARG A 569 -31.44 26.38 -0.08
N ILE A 570 -31.81 25.16 -0.47
CA ILE A 570 -31.01 24.30 -1.34
C ILE A 570 -30.81 24.99 -2.70
N GLU A 571 -31.88 25.55 -3.27
CA GLU A 571 -31.83 26.23 -4.55
C GLU A 571 -30.90 27.44 -4.52
N ARG A 572 -31.00 28.31 -3.50
CA ARG A 572 -30.09 29.46 -3.34
C ARG A 572 -28.63 29.03 -3.24
N ALA A 573 -28.33 27.95 -2.52
CA ALA A 573 -26.96 27.44 -2.40
C ALA A 573 -26.39 26.97 -3.76
N LEU A 574 -27.21 26.31 -4.58
CA LEU A 574 -26.81 25.86 -5.92
C LEU A 574 -26.69 27.02 -6.92
N GLU A 575 -27.59 28.01 -6.86
CA GLU A 575 -27.53 29.22 -7.69
C GLU A 575 -26.29 30.06 -7.38
N PHE A 576 -25.95 30.22 -6.11
CA PHE A 576 -24.74 30.93 -5.69
C PHE A 576 -23.47 30.26 -6.22
N ARG A 577 -23.42 28.92 -6.30
CA ARG A 577 -22.26 28.20 -6.84
C ARG A 577 -22.21 28.18 -8.37
N THR A 578 -23.36 28.00 -9.04
CA THR A 578 -23.43 28.02 -10.51
C THR A 578 -23.17 29.40 -11.10
N SER A 579 -23.46 30.49 -10.37
CA SER A 579 -23.13 31.85 -10.80
C SER A 579 -21.66 32.23 -10.66
N ARG A 580 -20.87 31.50 -9.85
CA ARG A 580 -19.42 31.69 -9.69
C ARG A 580 -18.59 30.90 -10.70
N ALA A 581 -19.02 29.67 -11.02
CA ALA A 581 -18.48 28.94 -12.17
C ALA A 581 -18.98 29.59 -13.46
N ALA A 582 -18.14 29.74 -14.49
CA ALA A 582 -18.65 30.11 -15.81
C ALA A 582 -19.64 29.02 -16.26
N ALA A 583 -20.94 29.30 -16.21
CA ALA A 583 -21.99 28.29 -16.28
C ALA A 583 -21.86 27.43 -17.54
N THR A 584 -21.36 26.20 -17.37
CA THR A 584 -21.34 25.20 -18.44
C THR A 584 -22.71 24.56 -18.55
N GLU A 585 -23.09 24.10 -19.75
CA GLU A 585 -24.37 23.43 -19.99
C GLU A 585 -24.55 22.17 -19.12
N ALA A 586 -23.44 21.51 -18.79
CA ALA A 586 -23.38 20.39 -17.85
C ALA A 586 -23.73 20.78 -16.40
N ALA A 587 -23.26 21.93 -15.93
CA ALA A 587 -23.57 22.45 -14.59
C ALA A 587 -25.07 22.75 -14.42
N ALA A 588 -25.68 23.31 -15.46
CA ALA A 588 -27.13 23.57 -15.48
C ALA A 588 -27.96 22.26 -15.52
N GLY A 589 -27.43 21.21 -16.16
CA GLY A 589 -28.02 19.87 -16.18
C GLY A 589 -28.03 19.19 -14.81
N ALA A 590 -26.87 19.12 -14.15
CA ALA A 590 -26.72 18.49 -12.83
C ALA A 590 -27.61 19.17 -11.77
N ARG A 591 -27.70 20.51 -11.79
CA ARG A 591 -28.59 21.27 -10.88
C ARG A 591 -30.06 20.84 -11.00
N ARG A 592 -30.58 20.73 -12.23
CA ARG A 592 -31.99 20.38 -12.45
C ARG A 592 -32.30 18.98 -11.93
N GLU A 593 -31.42 18.02 -12.23
CA GLU A 593 -31.56 16.64 -11.78
C GLU A 593 -31.52 16.52 -10.25
N PHE A 594 -30.59 17.25 -9.61
CA PHE A 594 -30.50 17.30 -8.16
C PHE A 594 -31.74 17.90 -7.50
N MET A 595 -32.24 19.04 -8.01
CA MET A 595 -33.44 19.69 -7.45
C MET A 595 -34.67 18.80 -7.53
N THR A 596 -34.88 18.11 -8.65
CA THR A 596 -35.96 17.10 -8.77
C THR A 596 -35.80 15.99 -7.75
N GLY A 597 -34.58 15.48 -7.54
CA GLY A 597 -34.31 14.48 -6.50
C GLY A 597 -34.54 14.98 -5.07
N ALA A 598 -34.16 16.23 -4.77
CA ALA A 598 -34.33 16.83 -3.46
C ALA A 598 -35.81 17.05 -3.10
N GLU A 599 -36.62 17.51 -4.05
CA GLU A 599 -38.07 17.65 -3.91
C GLU A 599 -38.74 16.31 -3.58
N GLU A 600 -38.41 15.25 -4.31
CA GLU A 600 -38.93 13.91 -4.10
C GLU A 600 -38.55 13.34 -2.73
N VAL A 601 -37.29 13.49 -2.31
CA VAL A 601 -36.80 13.01 -1.00
C VAL A 601 -37.49 13.75 0.14
N ILE A 602 -37.58 15.07 0.05
CA ILE A 602 -38.22 15.89 1.08
C ILE A 602 -39.72 15.58 1.15
N ALA A 603 -40.39 15.39 0.01
CA ALA A 603 -41.81 15.00 -0.02
C ALA A 603 -42.02 13.60 0.60
N THR A 604 -41.14 12.64 0.29
CA THR A 604 -41.17 11.28 0.85
C THR A 604 -41.01 11.29 2.37
N LEU A 605 -39.99 12.00 2.88
CA LEU A 605 -39.67 12.05 4.31
C LEU A 605 -40.66 12.89 5.13
N ALA A 606 -41.26 13.93 4.53
CA ALA A 606 -42.25 14.78 5.19
C ALA A 606 -43.67 14.20 5.16
N GLY A 607 -44.02 13.43 4.13
CA GLY A 607 -45.38 12.96 3.85
C GLY A 607 -45.67 11.49 4.14
N GLY A 608 -44.65 10.65 4.36
CA GLY A 608 -44.83 9.21 4.65
C GLY A 608 -45.22 8.34 3.45
N GLU A 609 -45.24 8.89 2.23
CA GLU A 609 -45.52 8.15 1.00
C GLU A 609 -44.27 7.38 0.52
N PRO A 610 -44.38 6.10 0.11
CA PRO A 610 -43.23 5.32 -0.34
C PRO A 610 -42.68 5.83 -1.67
N ALA A 611 -41.37 6.07 -1.75
CA ALA A 611 -40.66 6.44 -2.97
C ALA A 611 -40.85 5.36 -4.06
N LYS A 612 -41.64 5.66 -5.09
CA LYS A 612 -41.91 4.73 -6.20
C LYS A 612 -40.66 4.52 -7.06
N GLY A 613 -40.11 3.30 -7.05
CA GLY A 613 -39.21 2.82 -8.10
C GLY A 613 -37.71 3.17 -7.99
N ARG A 614 -37.24 3.78 -6.89
CA ARG A 614 -35.80 4.03 -6.65
C ARG A 614 -35.22 3.10 -5.59
N SER A 615 -33.94 2.73 -5.75
CA SER A 615 -33.25 1.89 -4.76
C SER A 615 -33.01 2.67 -3.46
N ALA A 616 -33.03 1.98 -2.31
CA ALA A 616 -32.75 2.58 -1.00
C ALA A 616 -31.36 3.27 -0.94
N ALA A 617 -30.41 2.84 -1.76
CA ALA A 617 -29.10 3.48 -1.89
C ALA A 617 -29.18 4.88 -2.53
N MET A 618 -30.06 5.06 -3.52
CA MET A 618 -30.22 6.34 -4.21
C MET A 618 -30.93 7.39 -3.33
N LEU A 619 -31.94 6.98 -2.55
CA LEU A 619 -32.60 7.84 -1.56
C LEU A 619 -31.61 8.29 -0.48
N ARG A 620 -30.83 7.35 0.08
CA ARG A 620 -29.72 7.68 0.99
C ARG A 620 -28.74 8.67 0.39
N ALA A 621 -28.39 8.47 -0.88
CA ALA A 621 -27.46 9.34 -1.56
C ALA A 621 -27.97 10.79 -1.66
N ALA A 622 -29.23 10.95 -2.08
CA ALA A 622 -29.85 12.26 -2.18
C ALA A 622 -30.04 12.91 -0.79
N THR A 623 -30.46 12.15 0.22
CA THR A 623 -30.60 12.65 1.60
C THR A 623 -29.27 13.15 2.18
N GLU A 624 -28.18 12.41 2.02
CA GLU A 624 -26.88 12.86 2.52
C GLU A 624 -26.33 14.05 1.70
N ALA A 625 -26.65 14.15 0.41
CA ALA A 625 -26.31 15.35 -0.36
C ALA A 625 -26.98 16.61 0.20
N ILE A 626 -28.27 16.52 0.56
CA ILE A 626 -29.00 17.59 1.25
C ILE A 626 -28.31 17.97 2.56
N VAL A 627 -27.97 16.98 3.40
CA VAL A 627 -27.26 17.22 4.68
C VAL A 627 -25.92 17.93 4.43
N ARG A 628 -25.16 17.52 3.42
CA ARG A 628 -23.86 18.13 3.09
C ARG A 628 -23.98 19.55 2.55
N LEU A 629 -25.00 19.84 1.76
CA LEU A 629 -25.25 21.18 1.22
C LEU A 629 -25.80 22.17 2.25
N THR A 630 -26.35 21.69 3.36
CA THR A 630 -27.06 22.55 4.30
C THR A 630 -26.41 22.53 5.69
N ASP A 631 -26.32 21.35 6.30
CA ASP A 631 -25.81 21.17 7.66
C ASP A 631 -24.28 20.96 7.68
N ARG A 632 -23.63 20.54 6.57
CA ARG A 632 -22.16 20.33 6.48
C ARG A 632 -21.51 21.01 5.26
N PRO A 633 -21.68 22.33 5.08
CA PRO A 633 -21.26 23.03 3.86
C PRO A 633 -19.73 23.11 3.70
N ALA A 634 -19.27 23.37 2.49
CA ALA A 634 -17.92 23.84 2.20
C ALA A 634 -17.96 25.34 1.87
N LEU A 635 -17.47 26.17 2.80
CA LEU A 635 -17.55 27.63 2.72
C LEU A 635 -16.23 28.22 2.22
N ARG A 636 -16.25 28.92 1.08
CA ARG A 636 -15.03 29.48 0.48
C ARG A 636 -14.48 30.64 1.30
N ILE A 637 -13.15 30.76 1.37
CA ILE A 637 -12.48 31.94 1.91
C ILE A 637 -12.18 32.94 0.78
N VAL A 638 -12.58 34.19 0.99
CA VAL A 638 -12.33 35.36 0.12
C VAL A 638 -11.89 36.55 0.98
N GLY A 639 -10.76 37.16 0.66
CA GLY A 639 -10.22 38.32 1.41
C GLY A 639 -9.82 37.99 2.87
N GLY A 640 -9.42 36.75 3.14
CA GLY A 640 -9.06 36.20 4.44
C GLY A 640 -10.26 35.86 5.31
N MET A 641 -11.48 35.93 4.79
CA MET A 641 -12.73 35.76 5.51
C MET A 641 -13.62 34.74 4.81
N ILE A 642 -14.58 34.16 5.53
CA ILE A 642 -15.65 33.40 4.88
C ILE A 642 -16.44 34.36 3.98
N ASP A 643 -16.71 33.94 2.75
CA ASP A 643 -17.45 34.73 1.77
C ASP A 643 -18.79 35.18 2.37
N PRO A 644 -18.99 36.50 2.59
CA PRO A 644 -20.20 37.00 3.24
C PRO A 644 -21.46 36.82 2.39
N GLN A 645 -21.31 36.53 1.09
CA GLN A 645 -22.41 36.30 0.18
C GLN A 645 -22.83 34.82 0.08
N ASP A 646 -22.10 33.91 0.74
CA ASP A 646 -22.46 32.49 0.73
C ASP A 646 -23.77 32.27 1.50
N PRO A 647 -24.85 31.81 0.85
CA PRO A 647 -26.16 31.67 1.47
C PRO A 647 -26.21 30.59 2.57
N GLN A 648 -25.23 29.67 2.61
CA GLN A 648 -25.14 28.64 3.67
C GLN A 648 -24.56 29.20 4.97
N LEU A 649 -24.15 30.48 4.99
CA LEU A 649 -23.57 31.15 6.15
C LEU A 649 -24.60 31.51 7.22
N GLU A 650 -25.90 31.61 6.88
CA GLU A 650 -26.97 32.03 7.80
C GLU A 650 -27.11 31.08 9.00
N ASP A 651 -27.08 29.77 8.78
CA ASP A 651 -27.26 28.76 9.85
C ASP A 651 -26.02 28.61 10.73
N TRP A 652 -24.85 28.86 10.14
CA TRP A 652 -23.58 28.88 10.86
C TRP A 652 -23.24 30.26 11.40
N ALA A 653 -24.05 31.30 11.15
CA ALA A 653 -23.77 32.67 11.57
C ALA A 653 -23.68 32.81 13.10
N GLY A 654 -24.43 32.01 13.86
CA GLY A 654 -24.34 31.99 15.33
C GLY A 654 -22.97 31.49 15.84
N TYR A 655 -22.38 30.51 15.14
CA TYR A 655 -21.10 29.90 15.52
C TYR A 655 -19.89 30.59 14.87
N LEU A 656 -20.06 31.13 13.65
CA LEU A 656 -19.01 31.70 12.82
C LEU A 656 -19.07 33.23 12.72
N GLY A 657 -20.18 33.88 13.08
CA GLY A 657 -20.45 35.32 12.90
C GLY A 657 -19.67 36.24 13.86
N PRO A 658 -19.90 36.20 15.19
CA PRO A 658 -19.10 36.96 16.17
C PRO A 658 -17.61 36.56 16.16
N ALA A 659 -17.30 35.35 15.67
CA ALA A 659 -15.98 34.76 15.58
C ALA A 659 -15.13 35.26 14.39
N ARG A 660 -15.73 35.94 13.40
CA ARG A 660 -15.09 36.26 12.11
C ARG A 660 -13.72 36.95 12.25
N ARG A 661 -13.62 38.00 13.09
CA ARG A 661 -12.33 38.69 13.33
C ARG A 661 -11.34 37.86 14.15
N ALA A 662 -11.84 36.98 15.02
CA ALA A 662 -11.01 36.10 15.84
C ALA A 662 -10.46 34.89 15.07
N LEU A 663 -11.16 34.44 14.01
CA LEU A 663 -10.77 33.31 13.17
C LEU A 663 -9.87 33.71 11.99
N LYS A 664 -9.92 34.96 11.52
CA LYS A 664 -9.04 35.43 10.43
C LYS A 664 -7.55 35.10 10.63
N PRO A 665 -6.94 35.35 11.80
CA PRO A 665 -5.53 34.99 12.02
C PRO A 665 -5.27 33.49 11.90
N VAL A 666 -6.26 32.65 12.23
CA VAL A 666 -6.16 31.19 12.03
C VAL A 666 -6.20 30.86 10.54
N PHE A 667 -7.12 31.44 9.77
CA PHE A 667 -7.24 31.20 8.33
C PHE A 667 -6.02 31.71 7.54
N ASP A 668 -5.46 32.85 7.95
CA ASP A 668 -4.24 33.41 7.38
C ASP A 668 -3.01 32.50 7.62
N ALA A 669 -3.02 31.72 8.72
CA ALA A 669 -1.97 30.77 9.06
C ALA A 669 -2.06 29.43 8.30
N VAL A 670 -3.14 29.17 7.56
CA VAL A 670 -3.33 27.94 6.78
C VAL A 670 -2.92 28.14 5.33
N GLY A 671 -2.01 27.31 4.84
CA GLY A 671 -1.43 27.38 3.50
C GLY A 671 -1.46 26.05 2.76
N ARG A 672 -1.41 26.13 1.43
CA ARG A 672 -1.35 25.00 0.51
C ARG A 672 0.11 24.60 0.29
N ILE A 673 0.43 23.33 0.48
CA ILE A 673 1.77 22.79 0.24
C ILE A 673 1.84 22.29 -1.20
N ASP A 674 2.82 22.81 -1.94
CA ASP A 674 3.05 22.46 -3.33
C ASP A 674 4.49 21.99 -3.54
N VAL A 675 4.64 20.95 -4.36
CA VAL A 675 5.92 20.52 -4.90
C VAL A 675 6.11 21.10 -6.28
N LYS A 676 7.29 21.67 -6.55
CA LYS A 676 7.61 22.22 -7.86
C LYS A 676 7.97 21.10 -8.84
N THR A 677 7.44 21.21 -10.05
CA THR A 677 7.69 20.30 -11.18
C THR A 677 8.02 21.10 -12.42
N ALA A 678 8.41 20.41 -13.51
CA ALA A 678 8.64 21.08 -14.80
C ALA A 678 7.37 21.74 -15.37
N GLN A 679 6.19 21.30 -14.93
CA GLN A 679 4.88 21.78 -15.35
C GLN A 679 4.27 22.81 -14.39
N GLY A 680 5.01 23.25 -13.36
CA GLY A 680 4.55 24.19 -12.34
C GLY A 680 4.37 23.56 -10.96
N HIS A 681 3.48 24.12 -10.15
CA HIS A 681 3.25 23.73 -8.76
C HIS A 681 2.16 22.66 -8.64
N VAL A 682 2.51 21.53 -8.03
CA VAL A 682 1.64 20.37 -7.83
C VAL A 682 1.24 20.33 -6.36
N HIS A 683 -0.06 20.46 -6.09
CA HIS A 683 -0.64 20.36 -4.75
C HIS A 683 -0.34 18.99 -4.11
N VAL A 684 0.10 18.97 -2.86
CA VAL A 684 0.35 17.72 -2.11
C VAL A 684 -0.31 17.66 -0.74
N GLY A 685 -0.77 18.78 -0.20
CA GLY A 685 -1.50 18.82 1.07
C GLY A 685 -1.65 20.23 1.63
N THR A 686 -2.10 20.32 2.86
CA THR A 686 -2.31 21.55 3.62
C THR A 686 -1.34 21.63 4.80
N GLY A 687 -0.97 22.84 5.22
CA GLY A 687 -0.17 23.06 6.43
C GLY A 687 -0.61 24.30 7.21
N THR A 688 -0.34 24.31 8.51
CA THR A 688 -0.70 25.42 9.41
C THR A 688 0.53 25.98 10.13
N VAL A 689 0.71 27.31 10.15
CA VAL A 689 1.76 27.94 10.96
C VAL A 689 1.45 27.78 12.45
N ILE A 690 2.36 27.11 13.17
CA ILE A 690 2.24 26.84 14.61
C ILE A 690 3.27 27.58 15.46
N GLY A 691 4.19 28.30 14.83
CA GLY A 691 5.24 29.04 15.50
C GLY A 691 6.14 29.77 14.50
N LYS A 692 7.12 30.52 15.00
CA LYS A 692 8.05 31.26 14.13
C LYS A 692 8.80 30.30 13.20
N GLY A 693 8.51 30.34 11.90
CA GLY A 693 9.13 29.48 10.89
C GLY A 693 8.73 28.01 10.98
N LEU A 694 7.65 27.67 11.69
CA LEU A 694 7.21 26.28 11.90
C LEU A 694 5.80 26.06 11.35
N VAL A 695 5.64 25.02 10.54
CA VAL A 695 4.36 24.61 9.97
C VAL A 695 4.06 23.15 10.33
N LEU A 696 2.85 22.87 10.80
CA LEU A 696 2.31 21.54 11.08
C LEU A 696 1.60 20.98 9.83
N THR A 697 1.82 19.71 9.52
CA THR A 697 1.16 18.95 8.44
C THR A 697 1.24 17.44 8.76
N ASN A 698 0.86 16.57 7.83
CA ASN A 698 0.92 15.11 8.01
C ASN A 698 2.27 14.49 7.60
N ARG A 699 2.56 13.30 8.12
CA ARG A 699 3.74 12.50 7.75
C ARG A 699 3.67 12.05 6.29
N HIS A 700 2.51 11.60 5.83
CA HIS A 700 2.36 11.16 4.44
C HIS A 700 2.48 12.30 3.43
N VAL A 701 2.16 13.55 3.82
CA VAL A 701 2.36 14.73 2.96
C VAL A 701 3.85 14.94 2.72
N ILE A 702 4.68 14.85 3.77
CA ILE A 702 6.13 15.01 3.62
C ILE A 702 6.80 13.82 2.91
N ASP A 703 6.20 12.61 2.96
CA ASP A 703 6.71 11.42 2.24
C ASP A 703 6.74 11.57 0.72
N VAL A 704 6.08 12.62 0.19
CA VAL A 704 6.09 12.99 -1.23
C VAL A 704 7.36 13.72 -1.66
N PHE A 705 8.02 14.44 -0.74
CA PHE A 705 9.12 15.35 -1.06
C PHE A 705 10.32 15.24 -0.11
N ALA A 706 10.28 14.33 0.86
CA ALA A 706 11.34 14.14 1.83
C ALA A 706 11.61 12.65 2.09
N GLU A 707 12.89 12.30 2.17
CA GLU A 707 13.36 10.93 2.42
C GLU A 707 13.89 10.82 3.86
N PRO A 708 13.38 9.89 4.68
CA PRO A 708 13.88 9.67 6.03
C PRO A 708 15.33 9.16 5.97
N MET A 709 16.20 9.75 6.78
CA MET A 709 17.59 9.31 6.92
C MET A 709 17.70 8.20 7.96
N PRO A 710 18.48 7.14 7.68
CA PRO A 710 18.78 6.11 8.67
C PRO A 710 19.39 6.68 9.95
N VAL A 711 18.84 6.28 11.10
CA VAL A 711 19.34 6.66 12.43
C VAL A 711 19.27 5.45 13.37
N ALA A 712 20.35 5.18 14.12
CA ALA A 712 20.35 4.12 15.14
C ALA A 712 19.50 4.50 16.36
N SER A 713 19.57 5.77 16.77
CA SER A 713 18.82 6.32 17.89
C SER A 713 18.69 7.84 17.74
N GLY A 714 17.76 8.43 18.50
CA GLY A 714 17.52 9.87 18.46
C GLY A 714 16.53 10.30 17.37
N ARG A 715 16.60 11.60 17.05
CA ARG A 715 15.69 12.29 16.14
C ARG A 715 15.94 11.87 14.69
N GLN A 716 14.87 11.53 13.98
CA GLN A 716 14.95 11.23 12.56
C GLN A 716 15.24 12.51 11.77
N ARG A 717 16.26 12.46 10.92
CA ARG A 717 16.57 13.50 9.93
C ARG A 717 15.89 13.16 8.61
N PHE A 718 15.67 14.16 7.78
CA PHE A 718 15.10 14.00 6.45
C PHE A 718 15.95 14.73 5.41
N LEU A 719 16.04 14.16 4.22
CA LEU A 719 16.58 14.82 3.04
C LEU A 719 15.43 15.29 2.17
N LEU A 720 15.38 16.57 1.83
CA LEU A 720 14.43 17.05 0.83
C LEU A 720 14.85 16.50 -0.53
N SER A 721 13.97 15.71 -1.15
CA SER A 721 14.19 15.11 -2.48
C SER A 721 13.60 15.96 -3.60
N ARG A 722 12.79 16.99 -3.27
CA ARG A 722 12.11 17.87 -4.22
C ARG A 722 12.07 19.31 -3.68
N GLU A 723 12.05 20.28 -4.59
CA GLU A 723 11.73 21.67 -4.25
C GLU A 723 10.27 21.76 -3.81
N VAL A 724 10.03 22.29 -2.61
CA VAL A 724 8.71 22.33 -1.98
C VAL A 724 8.47 23.70 -1.33
N SER A 725 7.23 24.15 -1.40
CA SER A 725 6.80 25.45 -0.87
C SER A 725 5.43 25.34 -0.21
N ILE A 726 5.10 26.31 0.63
CA ILE A 726 3.75 26.54 1.12
C ILE A 726 3.26 27.93 0.66
N CYS A 727 2.06 28.00 0.10
CA CYS A 727 1.43 29.25 -0.32
C CYS A 727 0.22 29.55 0.57
N PHE A 728 0.18 30.75 1.16
CA PHE A 728 -0.91 31.19 2.06
C PHE A 728 -2.03 31.93 1.33
N ASP A 729 -1.85 32.15 0.03
CA ASP A 729 -2.87 32.69 -0.86
C ASP A 729 -4.08 31.75 -0.98
N GLU A 730 -5.25 32.33 -1.16
CA GLU A 730 -6.52 31.60 -1.18
C GLU A 730 -6.64 30.65 -2.36
N ALA A 731 -6.11 31.02 -3.54
CA ALA A 731 -6.09 30.17 -4.72
C ALA A 731 -4.71 29.56 -4.99
N ALA A 732 -3.74 29.84 -4.11
CA ALA A 732 -2.34 29.45 -4.25
C ALA A 732 -1.70 29.92 -5.59
N VAL A 733 -2.16 31.05 -6.12
CA VAL A 733 -1.67 31.66 -7.37
C VAL A 733 -0.72 32.82 -7.12
N ASP A 734 -0.86 33.52 -6.00
CA ASP A 734 0.01 34.65 -5.65
C ASP A 734 1.33 34.15 -5.03
N ASP A 735 2.38 34.15 -5.85
CA ASP A 735 3.72 33.75 -5.43
C ASP A 735 4.36 34.70 -4.41
N THR A 736 3.86 35.92 -4.25
CA THR A 736 4.31 36.83 -3.18
C THR A 736 3.92 36.34 -1.79
N ARG A 737 3.00 35.36 -1.71
CA ARG A 737 2.57 34.67 -0.48
C ARG A 737 3.10 33.24 -0.37
N ARG A 738 4.06 32.86 -1.23
CA ARG A 738 4.70 31.54 -1.23
C ARG A 738 6.01 31.57 -0.45
N PHE A 739 6.25 30.55 0.37
CA PHE A 739 7.44 30.42 1.22
C PHE A 739 8.08 29.06 0.97
N ALA A 740 9.41 29.01 0.84
CA ALA A 740 10.11 27.75 0.69
C ALA A 740 10.06 26.94 2.00
N ILE A 741 9.83 25.63 1.88
CA ILE A 741 10.04 24.69 2.99
C ILE A 741 11.52 24.30 2.99
N LYS A 742 12.23 24.64 4.06
CA LYS A 742 13.69 24.52 4.16
C LYS A 742 14.13 23.15 4.69
N SER A 743 13.38 22.59 5.63
CA SER A 743 13.75 21.33 6.29
C SER A 743 12.54 20.66 6.96
N ILE A 744 12.66 19.36 7.26
CA ILE A 744 11.70 18.69 8.14
C ILE A 744 12.25 18.77 9.56
N VAL A 745 11.52 19.43 10.44
CA VAL A 745 11.87 19.55 11.85
C VAL A 745 11.68 18.20 12.51
N THR A 746 10.48 17.63 12.45
CA THR A 746 10.19 16.32 13.03
C THR A 746 9.02 15.67 12.31
N ALA A 747 8.93 14.35 12.34
CA ALA A 747 7.74 13.64 11.91
C ALA A 747 7.65 12.28 12.60
N GLY A 748 6.49 11.62 12.51
CA GLY A 748 6.33 10.23 12.93
C GLY A 748 7.39 9.32 12.30
N ARG A 749 7.91 8.38 13.09
CA ARG A 749 9.08 7.57 12.70
C ARG A 749 8.84 6.63 11.52
N SER A 750 7.60 6.17 11.37
CA SER A 750 7.21 5.20 10.35
C SER A 750 6.62 5.93 9.15
N ARG A 751 6.96 5.46 7.96
CA ARG A 751 6.24 5.85 6.74
C ARG A 751 4.82 5.30 6.83
N ILE A 752 3.81 6.12 6.51
CA ILE A 752 2.40 5.69 6.63
C ILE A 752 2.10 4.58 5.61
N GLY A 753 2.45 4.82 4.35
CA GLY A 753 2.18 3.90 3.24
C GLY A 753 0.92 4.30 2.45
N PRO A 754 0.32 3.37 1.68
CA PRO A 754 -0.85 3.64 0.82
C PRO A 754 -2.11 3.95 1.63
N PHE A 755 -2.12 3.39 2.83
CA PHE A 755 -3.30 3.18 3.62
C PHE A 755 -3.10 3.78 4.99
N VAL A 756 -4.19 4.29 5.55
CA VAL A 756 -4.18 4.71 6.94
C VAL A 756 -3.90 3.51 7.83
N ASP A 757 -2.88 3.66 8.67
CA ASP A 757 -2.47 2.68 9.67
C ASP A 757 -2.38 3.43 10.99
N LEU A 758 -3.39 3.23 11.85
CA LEU A 758 -3.54 3.97 13.09
C LEU A 758 -2.45 3.62 14.13
N THR A 759 -1.65 2.57 13.88
CA THR A 759 -0.45 2.27 14.68
C THR A 759 0.71 3.20 14.38
N LYS A 760 0.64 3.97 13.28
CA LYS A 760 1.68 4.90 12.84
C LYS A 760 1.21 6.35 13.03
N LEU A 761 2.08 7.16 13.62
CA LEU A 761 1.80 8.58 13.82
C LEU A 761 1.91 9.37 12.51
N ASP A 762 0.79 9.91 12.01
CA ASP A 762 0.72 10.69 10.78
C ASP A 762 0.83 12.20 11.01
N VAL A 763 1.90 12.62 11.68
CA VAL A 763 2.15 14.02 12.04
C VAL A 763 3.57 14.42 11.64
N ALA A 764 3.72 15.61 11.06
CA ALA A 764 4.99 16.22 10.70
C ALA A 764 5.01 17.73 11.00
N ILE A 765 6.17 18.25 11.38
CA ILE A 765 6.46 19.67 11.51
C ILE A 765 7.61 20.00 10.58
N VAL A 766 7.43 21.04 9.77
CA VAL A 766 8.40 21.50 8.79
C VAL A 766 8.87 22.92 9.12
N GLU A 767 10.10 23.21 8.71
CA GLU A 767 10.68 24.54 8.83
C GLU A 767 10.46 25.31 7.53
N VAL A 768 9.94 26.52 7.63
CA VAL A 768 9.65 27.40 6.49
C VAL A 768 10.42 28.71 6.61
N GLU A 769 10.63 29.37 5.48
CA GLU A 769 11.15 30.74 5.48
C GLU A 769 10.28 31.68 6.33
N THR A 770 10.91 32.55 7.11
CA THR A 770 10.21 33.58 7.89
C THR A 770 9.95 34.85 7.09
N THR A 771 10.68 35.03 5.99
CA THR A 771 10.51 36.07 4.99
C THR A 771 10.83 35.43 3.65
N ASN A 772 9.93 35.54 2.67
CA ASN A 772 10.13 34.92 1.36
C ASN A 772 10.94 35.82 0.42
N THR A 773 11.16 35.35 -0.80
CA THR A 773 11.89 36.05 -1.86
C THR A 773 11.25 37.38 -2.28
N ALA A 774 9.94 37.56 -2.07
CA ALA A 774 9.23 38.80 -2.32
C ALA A 774 9.34 39.83 -1.17
N GLY A 775 10.01 39.48 -0.06
CA GLY A 775 10.10 40.33 1.14
C GLY A 775 8.88 40.24 2.06
N THR A 776 7.92 39.36 1.78
CA THR A 776 6.72 39.14 2.61
C THR A 776 7.08 38.34 3.84
N ALA A 777 6.65 38.80 5.02
CA ALA A 777 6.80 38.05 6.27
C ALA A 777 5.82 36.87 6.36
N LEU A 778 6.27 35.76 6.95
CA LEU A 778 5.43 34.59 7.21
C LEU A 778 4.21 34.99 8.07
N PRO A 779 3.00 34.47 7.78
CA PRO A 779 1.83 34.71 8.63
C PRO A 779 2.10 34.38 10.09
N ALA A 780 1.40 35.09 10.98
CA ALA A 780 1.44 34.79 12.41
C ALA A 780 0.92 33.37 12.68
N ALA A 781 1.42 32.74 13.73
CA ALA A 781 0.93 31.42 14.13
C ALA A 781 -0.57 31.47 14.46
N ALA A 782 -1.29 30.40 14.09
CA ALA A 782 -2.66 30.22 14.54
C ALA A 782 -2.71 30.27 16.08
N GLY A 783 -3.71 30.97 16.64
CA GLY A 783 -3.81 31.20 18.08
C GLY A 783 -3.73 29.92 18.92
N HIS A 784 -3.18 30.04 20.14
CA HIS A 784 -3.02 28.95 21.10
C HIS A 784 -4.36 28.65 21.78
N ALA A 785 -4.88 27.42 21.71
CA ALA A 785 -6.02 26.99 22.53
C ALA A 785 -5.62 25.99 23.61
N PRO A 786 -6.35 25.99 24.75
CA PRO A 786 -6.22 24.93 25.72
C PRO A 786 -6.60 23.58 25.11
N MET A 787 -5.79 22.63 25.52
CA MET A 787 -5.71 21.23 25.16
C MET A 787 -6.97 20.45 25.58
N ARG A 788 -8.14 20.71 24.97
CA ARG A 788 -9.34 19.87 25.16
C ARG A 788 -10.22 19.86 23.91
N THR A 789 -10.07 18.81 23.12
CA THR A 789 -11.19 18.12 22.45
C THR A 789 -12.05 17.35 23.47
N GLY A 790 -11.97 17.66 24.78
CA GLY A 790 -12.84 17.18 25.86
C GLY A 790 -14.26 17.72 25.71
N ALA A 791 -14.80 17.50 24.53
CA ALA A 791 -16.03 17.94 24.00
C ALA A 791 -16.66 16.59 23.62
N GLY A 792 -17.75 16.26 24.31
CA GLY A 792 -18.46 15.00 24.14
C GLY A 792 -18.76 14.69 22.67
N PRO A 793 -19.34 13.52 22.37
CA PRO A 793 -19.88 13.25 21.04
C PRO A 793 -20.75 14.43 20.58
N GLN A 794 -20.73 14.79 19.29
CA GLN A 794 -21.48 15.91 18.70
C GLN A 794 -20.90 17.33 18.87
N SER A 795 -19.66 17.46 19.34
CA SER A 795 -19.05 18.79 19.48
C SER A 795 -18.72 19.43 18.12
N ASN A 796 -19.14 20.69 17.91
CA ASN A 796 -18.93 21.42 16.66
C ASN A 796 -17.46 21.81 16.45
N LEU A 797 -16.98 21.59 15.24
CA LEU A 797 -15.64 21.91 14.78
C LEU A 797 -15.66 22.53 13.37
N ILE A 798 -14.54 23.09 12.97
CA ILE A 798 -14.26 23.43 11.56
C ILE A 798 -12.92 22.84 11.14
N VAL A 799 -12.86 22.43 9.87
CA VAL A 799 -11.62 22.05 9.18
C VAL A 799 -11.32 23.14 8.15
N THR A 800 -10.09 23.62 8.08
CA THR A 800 -9.70 24.64 7.10
C THR A 800 -8.59 24.12 6.21
N GLY A 801 -8.79 24.07 4.90
CA GLY A 801 -7.79 23.52 4.00
C GLY A 801 -8.08 23.73 2.53
N TYR A 802 -7.30 23.04 1.70
CA TYR A 802 -7.39 23.13 0.24
C TYR A 802 -7.88 21.78 -0.30
N PRO A 803 -9.16 21.63 -0.68
CA PRO A 803 -9.63 20.44 -1.38
C PRO A 803 -9.02 20.40 -2.80
N ALA A 804 -8.39 19.28 -3.15
CA ALA A 804 -7.92 18.97 -4.49
C ALA A 804 -9.06 18.38 -5.33
N PRO A 805 -8.96 18.44 -6.67
CA PRO A 805 -9.91 17.78 -7.55
C PRO A 805 -10.01 16.28 -7.20
N PRO A 806 -11.21 15.75 -6.96
CA PRO A 806 -11.36 14.34 -6.62
C PRO A 806 -11.01 13.48 -7.83
N PRO A 807 -10.24 12.40 -7.65
CA PRO A 807 -10.00 11.45 -8.73
C PRO A 807 -11.24 10.54 -8.91
N ARG A 808 -11.33 9.81 -10.03
CA ARG A 808 -12.50 8.96 -10.36
C ARG A 808 -12.87 7.96 -9.27
N GLU A 809 -11.90 7.49 -8.51
CA GLU A 809 -12.09 6.50 -7.46
C GLU A 809 -12.67 7.10 -6.18
N ALA A 810 -12.60 8.42 -5.99
CA ALA A 810 -13.28 9.09 -4.87
C ALA A 810 -14.81 9.02 -5.00
N ALA A 811 -15.32 8.70 -6.20
CA ALA A 811 -16.73 8.48 -6.44
C ALA A 811 -17.14 6.99 -6.39
N ILE A 812 -16.27 6.09 -5.92
CA ILE A 812 -16.66 4.69 -5.68
C ILE A 812 -17.54 4.65 -4.44
N ASP A 813 -18.75 4.14 -4.60
CA ASP A 813 -19.65 3.87 -3.49
C ASP A 813 -19.09 2.68 -2.67
N PRO A 814 -18.87 2.86 -1.36
CA PRO A 814 -18.21 1.86 -0.52
C PRO A 814 -19.04 0.58 -0.33
N ASP A 815 -20.35 0.63 -0.53
CA ASP A 815 -21.24 -0.51 -0.35
C ASP A 815 -21.40 -1.32 -1.65
N THR A 816 -21.32 -0.65 -2.81
CA THR A 816 -21.47 -1.32 -4.12
C THR A 816 -20.15 -1.60 -4.84
N GLY A 817 -19.07 -0.93 -4.45
CA GLY A 817 -17.78 -0.99 -5.13
C GLY A 817 -17.77 -0.40 -6.54
N LYS A 818 -18.84 0.31 -6.95
CA LYS A 818 -18.99 0.89 -8.28
C LYS A 818 -18.87 2.41 -8.23
N VAL A 819 -18.40 3.00 -9.34
CA VAL A 819 -18.40 4.46 -9.52
C VAL A 819 -19.86 4.94 -9.54
N SER A 820 -20.17 5.88 -8.66
CA SER A 820 -21.49 6.48 -8.49
C SER A 820 -21.49 7.88 -9.10
N THR A 821 -22.38 8.12 -10.05
CA THR A 821 -22.61 9.46 -10.62
C THR A 821 -23.15 10.41 -9.56
N ALA A 822 -24.01 9.93 -8.66
CA ALA A 822 -24.54 10.72 -7.55
C ALA A 822 -23.43 11.23 -6.60
N ILE A 823 -22.31 10.50 -6.42
CA ILE A 823 -21.17 11.02 -5.64
C ILE A 823 -20.42 12.13 -6.40
N TRP A 824 -20.33 12.00 -7.72
CA TRP A 824 -19.75 13.05 -8.57
C TRP A 824 -20.56 14.34 -8.56
N ASP A 825 -21.88 14.20 -8.70
CA ASP A 825 -22.81 15.33 -8.66
C ASP A 825 -22.68 16.07 -7.33
N ARG A 826 -22.56 15.34 -6.20
CA ARG A 826 -22.27 15.94 -4.89
C ARG A 826 -20.95 16.72 -4.82
N PHE A 827 -19.87 16.23 -5.41
CA PHE A 827 -18.60 16.97 -5.42
C PHE A 827 -18.75 18.29 -6.17
N PHE A 828 -19.44 18.26 -7.30
CA PHE A 828 -19.78 19.45 -8.07
C PHE A 828 -20.68 20.40 -7.27
N GLU A 829 -21.71 19.88 -6.61
CA GLU A 829 -22.60 20.68 -5.76
C GLU A 829 -21.83 21.37 -4.63
N LEU A 830 -20.85 20.70 -4.01
CA LEU A 830 -20.10 21.19 -2.85
C LEU A 830 -18.96 22.15 -3.20
N PHE A 831 -18.23 21.90 -4.29
CA PHE A 831 -17.00 22.62 -4.63
C PHE A 831 -17.03 23.29 -6.01
N GLY A 832 -18.03 22.99 -6.85
CA GLY A 832 -18.07 23.41 -8.25
C GLY A 832 -16.83 22.92 -9.02
N ASP A 833 -16.25 23.83 -9.80
CA ASP A 833 -14.94 23.66 -10.46
C ASP A 833 -13.78 24.32 -9.68
N GLU A 834 -14.06 24.87 -8.49
CA GLU A 834 -13.12 25.66 -7.70
C GLU A 834 -12.34 24.78 -6.72
N TYR A 835 -11.46 23.94 -7.26
CA TYR A 835 -10.53 23.13 -6.48
C TYR A 835 -9.16 23.80 -6.32
N GLY A 836 -8.42 23.39 -5.29
CA GLY A 836 -7.09 23.92 -4.98
C GLY A 836 -7.13 25.31 -4.35
N VAL A 837 -8.32 25.78 -3.95
CA VAL A 837 -8.55 27.03 -3.22
C VAL A 837 -8.90 26.76 -1.75
N LYS A 838 -8.85 27.78 -0.89
CA LYS A 838 -9.03 27.65 0.57
C LYS A 838 -10.50 27.61 0.97
N TYR A 839 -10.89 26.58 1.73
CA TYR A 839 -12.23 26.40 2.29
C TYR A 839 -12.22 26.24 3.81
N VAL A 840 -13.34 26.58 4.44
CA VAL A 840 -13.70 26.23 5.81
C VAL A 840 -14.88 25.27 5.76
N CYS A 841 -14.74 24.12 6.39
CA CYS A 841 -15.70 23.04 6.36
C CYS A 841 -16.17 22.75 7.79
N PRO A 842 -17.37 23.21 8.19
CA PRO A 842 -17.95 22.89 9.48
C PRO A 842 -18.32 21.41 9.61
N GLY A 843 -18.27 20.90 10.83
CA GLY A 843 -18.70 19.54 11.16
C GLY A 843 -18.72 19.27 12.66
N ARG A 844 -18.77 17.99 13.01
CA ARG A 844 -18.86 17.46 14.36
C ARG A 844 -17.98 16.24 14.55
N ILE A 845 -17.59 16.00 15.80
CA ILE A 845 -16.94 14.76 16.22
C ILE A 845 -17.99 13.64 16.21
N LEU A 846 -17.67 12.53 15.55
CA LEU A 846 -18.48 11.32 15.48
C LEU A 846 -18.05 10.32 16.56
N ASN A 847 -16.80 9.87 16.51
CA ASN A 847 -16.18 9.00 17.51
C ASN A 847 -15.05 9.75 18.22
N GLU A 848 -14.99 9.60 19.54
CA GLU A 848 -13.95 10.22 20.36
C GLU A 848 -12.64 9.43 20.29
N ARG A 849 -11.60 10.03 20.87
CA ARG A 849 -10.32 9.35 21.06
C ARG A 849 -10.46 8.11 21.94
N GLY A 850 -9.75 7.03 21.59
CA GLY A 850 -9.83 5.75 22.32
C GLY A 850 -11.09 4.92 22.04
N SER A 851 -12.08 5.44 21.31
CA SER A 851 -13.20 4.66 20.78
C SER A 851 -13.06 4.32 19.29
N VAL A 852 -12.00 4.81 18.64
CA VAL A 852 -11.66 4.44 17.27
C VAL A 852 -11.03 3.06 17.29
N VAL A 853 -11.71 2.12 16.66
CA VAL A 853 -11.24 0.74 16.47
C VAL A 853 -9.85 0.77 15.79
N GLY A 854 -8.97 -0.18 16.08
CA GLY A 854 -7.59 -0.21 15.55
C GLY A 854 -6.61 0.85 16.10
N ASP A 855 -7.07 1.86 16.83
CA ASP A 855 -6.21 2.90 17.45
C ASP A 855 -5.80 2.54 18.87
N ALA A 856 -4.82 1.64 19.00
CA ALA A 856 -4.30 1.23 20.31
C ALA A 856 -3.63 2.37 21.11
N ALA A 857 -3.20 3.45 20.45
CA ALA A 857 -2.58 4.62 21.08
C ALA A 857 -3.61 5.66 21.54
N GLY A 858 -4.87 5.52 21.13
CA GLY A 858 -5.96 6.43 21.50
C GLY A 858 -5.75 7.88 21.03
N TRP A 859 -4.94 8.11 19.98
CA TRP A 859 -4.58 9.42 19.47
C TRP A 859 -5.38 9.87 18.24
N ALA A 860 -6.37 9.11 17.81
CA ALA A 860 -7.21 9.38 16.65
C ALA A 860 -8.68 9.53 17.04
N PHE A 861 -9.40 10.38 16.33
CA PHE A 861 -10.85 10.57 16.46
C PHE A 861 -11.46 10.74 15.06
N THR A 862 -12.78 10.67 14.95
CA THR A 862 -13.48 10.82 13.66
C THR A 862 -14.42 12.02 13.63
N HIS A 863 -14.64 12.57 12.44
CA HIS A 863 -15.51 13.72 12.23
C HIS A 863 -16.29 13.64 10.91
N ASP A 864 -17.34 14.46 10.79
CA ASP A 864 -18.18 14.52 9.58
C ASP A 864 -17.99 15.81 8.76
N ALA A 865 -17.04 16.69 9.07
CA ALA A 865 -16.78 17.85 8.21
C ALA A 865 -16.44 17.45 6.76
N THR A 866 -16.91 18.22 5.77
CA THR A 866 -16.74 17.91 4.34
C THR A 866 -15.30 18.15 3.88
N THR A 867 -14.56 17.09 3.56
CA THR A 867 -13.14 17.14 3.15
C THR A 867 -12.88 16.30 1.90
N LEU A 868 -11.83 16.63 1.15
CA LEU A 868 -11.35 15.88 -0.02
C LEU A 868 -9.84 15.65 0.08
N GLY A 869 -9.28 14.92 -0.89
CA GLY A 869 -7.83 14.85 -1.08
C GLY A 869 -7.20 16.25 -1.07
N GLY A 870 -5.99 16.39 -0.53
CA GLY A 870 -5.35 17.71 -0.35
C GLY A 870 -5.71 18.44 0.94
N CYS A 871 -6.83 18.11 1.59
CA CYS A 871 -7.12 18.59 2.94
C CYS A 871 -6.25 17.93 4.02
N SER A 872 -5.48 16.88 3.69
CA SER A 872 -4.51 16.29 4.61
C SER A 872 -3.56 17.35 5.16
N GLY A 873 -3.47 17.45 6.48
CA GLY A 873 -2.67 18.43 7.22
C GLY A 873 -3.47 19.67 7.61
N SER A 874 -4.77 19.71 7.33
CA SER A 874 -5.67 20.77 7.77
C SER A 874 -5.84 20.76 9.29
N PRO A 875 -5.82 21.93 9.95
CA PRO A 875 -6.11 22.04 11.35
C PRO A 875 -7.60 21.82 11.61
N ILE A 876 -7.91 21.12 12.70
CA ILE A 876 -9.27 21.01 13.23
C ILE A 876 -9.41 21.95 14.41
N LEU A 877 -10.33 22.90 14.28
CA LEU A 877 -10.61 23.92 15.28
C LEU A 877 -11.92 23.61 16.01
N SER A 878 -11.89 23.66 17.34
CA SER A 878 -13.14 23.66 18.12
C SER A 878 -13.84 25.01 17.99
N LEU A 879 -15.16 25.00 17.78
CA LEU A 879 -15.99 26.21 17.79
C LEU A 879 -16.38 26.67 19.21
N ARG A 880 -15.82 26.05 20.25
CA ARG A 880 -15.97 26.49 21.64
C ARG A 880 -14.97 27.60 21.96
N SER A 881 -15.42 28.69 22.58
CA SER A 881 -14.54 29.76 23.06
C SER A 881 -13.75 29.31 24.30
N PRO A 882 -12.42 29.54 24.38
CA PRO A 882 -11.57 30.15 23.36
C PRO A 882 -11.29 29.20 22.18
N TYR A 883 -11.40 29.72 20.95
CA TYR A 883 -11.12 28.94 19.74
C TYR A 883 -9.66 28.49 19.68
N GLY A 884 -9.44 27.27 19.18
CA GLY A 884 -8.14 26.92 18.59
C GLY A 884 -8.03 25.47 18.13
N VAL A 885 -6.84 25.14 17.64
CA VAL A 885 -6.59 23.89 16.92
C VAL A 885 -6.38 22.76 17.93
N GLY A 886 -7.27 21.77 17.89
CA GLY A 886 -7.22 20.57 18.74
C GLY A 886 -6.84 19.31 17.98
N GLY A 887 -6.98 19.31 16.66
CA GLY A 887 -6.69 18.14 15.84
C GLY A 887 -6.05 18.44 14.50
N LEU A 888 -5.63 17.37 13.82
CA LEU A 888 -5.02 17.40 12.50
C LEU A 888 -5.69 16.36 11.61
N HIS A 889 -6.40 16.82 10.58
CA HIS A 889 -7.05 15.93 9.61
C HIS A 889 -6.01 15.17 8.78
N PHE A 890 -6.20 13.87 8.57
CA PHE A 890 -5.23 13.05 7.81
C PHE A 890 -5.84 12.07 6.80
N GLY A 891 -7.14 11.82 6.83
CA GLY A 891 -7.80 10.96 5.85
C GLY A 891 -9.30 10.84 6.08
N GLY A 892 -9.97 10.03 5.26
CA GLY A 892 -11.39 9.77 5.39
C GLY A 892 -11.94 8.80 4.36
N GLU A 893 -13.13 8.30 4.66
CA GLU A 893 -13.92 7.38 3.83
C GLU A 893 -15.21 8.06 3.40
N VAL A 894 -15.42 8.10 2.08
CA VAL A 894 -16.55 8.79 1.45
C VAL A 894 -17.87 8.17 1.93
N LEU A 895 -18.81 9.02 2.36
CA LEU A 895 -20.12 8.65 2.94
C LEU A 895 -20.07 7.91 4.28
N ARG A 896 -18.91 7.84 4.95
CA ARG A 896 -18.80 7.21 6.27
C ARG A 896 -18.26 8.15 7.31
N GLN A 897 -16.98 8.52 7.22
CA GLN A 897 -16.30 9.30 8.27
C GLN A 897 -14.98 9.88 7.80
N ASN A 898 -14.54 10.95 8.43
CA ASN A 898 -13.17 11.47 8.30
C ASN A 898 -12.37 11.21 9.58
N LEU A 899 -11.05 11.17 9.46
CA LEU A 899 -10.09 10.82 10.50
C LEU A 899 -9.13 11.97 10.79
N ALA A 900 -8.83 12.13 12.07
CA ALA A 900 -7.92 13.15 12.54
C ALA A 900 -7.15 12.72 13.79
N HIS A 901 -5.93 13.25 13.93
CA HIS A 901 -5.13 13.06 15.15
C HIS A 901 -5.52 14.09 16.19
N ASP A 902 -5.68 13.65 17.44
CA ASP A 902 -5.80 14.51 18.61
C ASP A 902 -4.42 14.97 19.06
N LEU A 903 -4.08 16.24 18.80
CA LEU A 903 -2.72 16.76 19.00
C LEU A 903 -2.32 16.83 20.48
N ALA A 904 -3.32 16.88 21.38
CA ALA A 904 -3.11 16.82 22.82
C ALA A 904 -2.57 15.45 23.24
N THR A 905 -3.25 14.38 22.83
CA THR A 905 -2.81 13.00 23.07
C THR A 905 -1.44 12.75 22.46
N VAL A 906 -1.21 13.21 21.22
CA VAL A 906 0.12 13.11 20.58
C VAL A 906 1.20 13.82 21.41
N TYR A 907 0.89 14.97 22.01
CA TYR A 907 1.83 15.71 22.86
C TYR A 907 2.11 15.03 24.21
N GLU A 908 1.09 14.39 24.80
CA GLU A 908 1.20 13.58 26.02
C GLU A 908 2.06 12.34 25.74
N GLU A 909 1.72 11.57 24.71
CA GLU A 909 2.48 10.40 24.25
C GLU A 909 3.93 10.73 23.87
N ALA A 910 4.17 11.91 23.27
CA ALA A 910 5.54 12.37 22.99
C ALA A 910 6.35 12.69 24.26
N GLY A 911 5.66 12.95 25.38
CA GLY A 911 6.28 13.09 26.70
C GLY A 911 6.81 11.78 27.25
N ASP A 912 6.02 10.71 27.11
CA ASP A 912 6.36 9.37 27.58
C ASP A 912 7.28 8.63 26.60
N ASN A 913 7.19 8.97 25.31
CA ASN A 913 8.03 8.47 24.24
C ASN A 913 8.70 9.62 23.46
N PRO A 914 9.84 10.15 23.95
CA PRO A 914 10.58 11.23 23.27
C PRO A 914 11.06 10.89 21.85
N ARG A 915 10.97 9.63 21.43
CA ARG A 915 11.34 9.17 20.07
C ARG A 915 10.19 9.31 19.08
N LEU A 916 8.96 9.56 19.56
CA LEU A 916 7.74 9.63 18.76
C LEU A 916 7.73 10.84 17.81
N ILE A 917 7.89 12.03 18.38
CA ILE A 917 7.97 13.32 17.68
C ILE A 917 8.65 14.35 18.59
N ASP A 918 9.29 15.39 18.03
CA ASP A 918 9.88 16.46 18.83
C ASP A 918 8.81 17.27 19.57
N ARG A 919 8.65 16.94 20.85
CA ARG A 919 7.75 17.60 21.78
C ARG A 919 8.02 19.11 21.93
N THR A 920 9.26 19.57 21.79
CA THR A 920 9.59 21.01 21.90
C THR A 920 9.10 21.78 20.69
N ALA A 921 9.25 21.22 19.49
CA ALA A 921 8.69 21.79 18.27
C ALA A 921 7.16 21.82 18.34
N LEU A 922 6.54 20.73 18.81
CA LEU A 922 5.10 20.67 19.02
C LEU A 922 4.63 21.63 20.13
N ALA A 923 5.46 21.88 21.17
CA ALA A 923 5.19 22.86 22.22
C ALA A 923 5.10 24.30 21.73
N ALA A 924 5.68 24.63 20.56
CA ALA A 924 5.52 25.96 19.97
C ALA A 924 4.04 26.29 19.75
N PHE A 925 3.23 25.28 19.42
CA PHE A 925 1.79 25.39 19.29
C PHE A 925 1.07 25.67 20.63
N PHE A 926 1.66 25.26 21.76
CA PHE A 926 1.02 25.32 23.08
C PHE A 926 1.53 26.47 24.00
N ARG A 927 2.64 27.13 23.67
CA ARG A 927 3.26 28.13 24.55
C ARG A 927 2.54 29.47 24.49
N SER A 928 1.70 29.75 25.50
CA SER A 928 1.12 31.07 25.72
C SER A 928 2.21 32.17 25.68
N GLY A 929 1.99 33.23 24.92
CA GLY A 929 2.74 34.47 25.03
C GLY A 929 2.49 35.17 26.37
N ARG A 930 2.93 34.59 27.49
CA ARG A 930 3.13 35.35 28.72
C ARG A 930 4.43 36.12 28.54
N LYS A 931 4.32 37.42 28.25
CA LYS A 931 5.34 38.38 28.69
C LYS A 931 5.59 38.09 30.17
N THR A 932 6.79 37.64 30.49
CA THR A 932 7.23 37.51 31.88
C THR A 932 7.03 38.85 32.56
N ALA A 933 6.06 38.96 33.45
CA ALA A 933 5.97 40.08 34.38
C ALA A 933 7.32 40.16 35.13
N PRO A 934 7.89 41.37 35.34
CA PRO A 934 9.19 41.50 35.98
C PRO A 934 9.10 40.87 37.37
N ARG A 935 10.05 39.97 37.67
CA ARG A 935 10.20 39.34 38.98
C ARG A 935 10.09 40.41 40.07
N ARG A 936 9.01 40.39 40.88
CA ARG A 936 9.00 41.08 42.16
C ARG A 936 10.19 40.57 42.97
N LYS A 937 11.14 41.47 43.28
CA LYS A 937 12.27 41.19 44.16
C LYS A 937 11.72 40.61 45.47
N LYS A 938 12.18 39.41 45.84
CA LYS A 938 11.97 38.87 47.19
C LYS A 938 12.62 39.83 48.20
N PRO A 939 11.95 40.17 49.32
CA PRO A 939 12.60 40.93 50.37
C PRO A 939 13.70 40.07 51.02
N ALA A 940 14.85 40.70 51.28
CA ALA A 940 16.01 40.07 51.89
C ALA A 940 15.71 39.50 53.29
N PRO A 941 16.34 38.40 53.71
CA PRO A 941 16.13 37.83 55.03
C PRO A 941 16.75 38.74 56.11
N LYS A 942 15.92 39.20 57.06
CA LYS A 942 16.40 39.90 58.27
C LYS A 942 17.29 38.96 59.07
N LYS A 943 18.55 39.36 59.28
CA LYS A 943 19.48 38.75 60.24
C LYS A 943 18.88 38.82 61.64
N LYS A 944 18.77 37.67 62.31
CA LYS A 944 18.60 37.58 63.76
C LYS A 944 19.89 38.09 64.43
N ALA A 945 19.77 39.14 65.24
CA ALA A 945 20.74 39.47 66.27
C ALA A 945 20.12 39.11 67.62
N ALA A 946 20.81 38.27 68.38
CA ALA A 946 20.50 37.95 69.76
C ALA A 946 20.96 39.10 70.67
N GLY A 947 20.20 39.41 71.74
CA GLY A 947 20.72 40.27 72.80
C GLY A 947 19.71 40.90 73.77
N ARG A 948 19.41 40.16 74.85
CA ARG A 948 19.24 40.60 76.26
C ARG A 948 18.07 41.53 76.69
N ARG A 949 17.30 40.97 77.65
CA ARG A 949 16.89 41.49 78.99
C ARG A 949 16.41 42.96 79.06
N ARG A 950 15.24 43.28 79.60
CA ARG A 950 14.63 42.91 80.89
C ARG A 950 13.12 42.98 80.79
#